data_AF-A0A4R4TN44-F1
#
_entry.id   AF-A0A4R4TN44-F1
#
_cell.length_a   1.000
_cell.length_b   1.000
_cell.length_c   1.000
_cell.angle_alpha   90.00
_cell.angle_beta   90.00
_cell.angle_gamma   90.00
#
_symmetry.space_group_name_H-M   'P 1'
#
loop_
_entity.id
_entity.type
_entity.pdbx_description
1 polymer ?
#
loop_
_entity_poly.entity_id
_entity_poly.type
_entity_poly.pdbx_seq_one_letter_code
_entity_poly.pdbx_strand_id
1 'polypeptide(L)'
;MAIAVLVLIGQWRNHDPALGGPAALTGAIAVSFTALGGLVLAGVPGHLVGRLMVAAGLTAGAAVLALSWLHLAPVAWLSQWLWWPPYGLIFLALLVFPDGRLPGRRWRPVAAGLVITTGVAAVALAVAATSDPTGLLLSAAPAATREAQLLVRVALVTIAVEMLLVVGVLGSLAGRWRRATGEARQQLACLLAAAAFFLLGFGLDWLNLSGGWVLMVVAVPGAMTLAVLRYRLYGLEQVINRTLVWVVMSLLVIAAFVATVALLRDLVLPGDTSNASLVATGLIAVTFEPLRNRVQRGVNRLLYGDRDEPYAVLARLGDLLERTVEPQAVLPLLTGTIARSLQVPYVAVELGGDDAGRPGQLHAEHGRATTSVERFDMVTHGERVGRLVVANRSAGARFTPVERRLLSDVALHASVAAASARLIRDLRESRERLVMAREEERRRLRRDLHDGLGPAFAGMSMQVRAARKLAGTDQERLTQILDGLADDLRTCTGEVRQLVDELRPAALDRGLESALRAECQRFDGPNLSVRLRIEDALPRLPAAVEVAAYRIVGEALANVARHARAHSCEVVVRQGRALVIEVSDDGVGIAGPRPGGVGLDSMRERAAELGGECEVTGREPRGTLIRVRLPCRPVPEAPPTPTGALTSTVDAPVPPPPEADTGGRAD
;
A
#
# COMPACT_ATOMS: atom_id res chain seq x y z
N MET A 1 30.03 43.14 23.17
CA MET A 1 29.80 44.58 22.89
C MET A 1 31.05 45.40 23.21
N ALA A 2 31.44 45.60 24.48
CA ALA A 2 32.61 46.42 24.83
C ALA A 2 33.94 45.99 24.17
N ILE A 3 34.24 44.68 24.15
CA ILE A 3 35.45 44.14 23.50
C ILE A 3 35.45 44.39 21.98
N ALA A 4 34.30 44.25 21.32
CA ALA A 4 34.18 44.48 19.87
C ALA A 4 34.40 45.96 19.50
N VAL A 5 33.90 46.88 20.32
CA VAL A 5 34.12 48.32 20.15
C VAL A 5 35.60 48.68 20.32
N LEU A 6 36.28 48.11 21.33
CA LEU A 6 37.71 48.33 21.56
C LEU A 6 38.60 47.75 20.45
N VAL A 7 38.19 46.64 19.82
CA VAL A 7 38.87 46.06 18.65
C VAL A 7 38.71 46.96 17.43
N LEU A 8 37.50 47.43 17.14
CA LEU A 8 37.21 48.37 16.04
C LEU A 8 38.00 49.68 16.17
N ILE A 9 38.08 50.24 17.38
CA ILE A 9 38.85 51.47 17.66
C ILE A 9 40.36 51.22 17.50
N GLY A 10 40.87 50.08 17.97
CA GLY A 10 42.29 49.72 17.83
C GLY A 10 42.70 49.51 16.37
N GLN A 11 41.87 48.83 15.58
CA GLN A 11 42.10 48.61 14.15
C GLN A 11 42.02 49.91 13.33
N TRP A 12 41.07 50.80 13.63
CA TRP A 12 40.99 52.12 13.00
C TRP A 12 42.26 52.96 13.23
N ARG A 13 42.85 52.85 14.43
CA ARG A 13 44.03 53.61 14.81
C ARG A 13 45.32 53.13 14.14
N ASN A 14 45.48 51.81 13.95
CA ASN A 14 46.72 51.23 13.42
C ASN A 14 46.92 51.41 11.90
N HIS A 15 45.96 52.01 11.16
CA HIS A 15 46.05 52.25 9.71
C HIS A 15 46.37 51.01 8.84
N ASP A 16 46.35 49.80 9.40
CA ASP A 16 46.39 48.55 8.67
C ASP A 16 44.95 48.11 8.37
N PRO A 17 44.48 48.19 7.11
CA PRO A 17 43.14 47.74 6.73
C PRO A 17 43.04 46.20 6.67
N ALA A 18 43.93 45.47 7.35
CA ALA A 18 44.00 44.03 7.32
C ALA A 18 42.88 43.41 8.20
N LEU A 19 41.68 43.36 7.62
CA LEU A 19 40.74 42.26 7.80
C LEU A 19 41.32 40.90 7.35
N GLY A 20 42.55 40.86 6.82
CA GLY A 20 43.23 39.64 6.37
C GLY A 20 44.31 39.20 7.36
N GLY A 21 44.21 37.95 7.84
CA GLY A 21 45.28 37.28 8.60
C GLY A 21 44.85 36.67 9.95
N PRO A 22 45.81 36.39 10.85
CA PRO A 22 45.59 35.69 12.13
C PRO A 22 44.58 36.37 13.08
N ALA A 23 44.45 37.70 13.00
CA ALA A 23 43.51 38.48 13.80
C ALA A 23 42.04 38.21 13.41
N ALA A 24 41.76 38.00 12.13
CA ALA A 24 40.41 37.73 11.64
C ALA A 24 39.92 36.34 12.10
N LEU A 25 40.80 35.32 11.98
CA LEU A 25 40.53 33.96 12.46
C LEU A 25 40.24 33.96 13.97
N THR A 26 41.12 34.58 14.76
CA THR A 26 40.97 34.66 16.21
C THR A 26 39.73 35.47 16.62
N GLY A 27 39.38 36.51 15.85
CA GLY A 27 38.16 37.30 16.02
C GLY A 27 36.88 36.50 15.78
N ALA A 28 36.85 35.69 14.72
CA ALA A 28 35.72 34.81 14.45
C ALA A 28 35.56 33.73 15.53
N ILE A 29 36.66 33.17 16.05
CA ILE A 29 36.62 32.24 17.18
C ILE A 29 36.02 32.96 18.40
N ALA A 30 36.50 34.17 18.71
CA ALA A 30 36.04 34.95 19.85
C ALA A 30 34.53 35.20 19.81
N VAL A 31 33.99 35.65 18.67
CA VAL A 31 32.56 35.95 18.52
C VAL A 31 31.72 34.67 18.54
N SER A 32 32.07 33.69 17.71
CA SER A 32 31.26 32.47 17.54
C SER A 32 31.22 31.61 18.80
N PHE A 33 32.37 31.32 19.41
CA PHE A 33 32.44 30.47 20.60
C PHE A 33 31.84 31.14 21.85
N THR A 34 31.98 32.45 22.00
CA THR A 34 31.36 33.18 23.12
C THR A 34 29.84 33.21 22.98
N ALA A 35 29.32 33.58 21.80
CA ALA A 35 27.88 33.66 21.56
C ALA A 35 27.20 32.29 21.65
N LEU A 36 27.75 31.29 20.96
CA LEU A 36 27.19 29.94 20.91
C LEU A 36 27.40 29.17 22.22
N GLY A 37 28.51 29.39 22.92
CA GLY A 37 28.75 28.84 24.26
C GLY A 37 27.82 29.46 25.32
N GLY A 38 27.56 30.77 25.22
CA GLY A 38 26.58 31.47 26.06
C GLY A 38 25.16 30.92 25.85
N LEU A 39 24.77 30.67 24.60
CA LEU A 39 23.50 30.03 24.27
C LEU A 39 23.38 28.62 24.91
N VAL A 40 24.45 27.83 24.88
CA VAL A 40 24.49 26.51 25.54
C VAL A 40 24.31 26.62 27.04
N LEU A 41 24.98 27.57 27.69
CA LEU A 41 24.86 27.78 29.14
C LEU A 41 23.49 28.33 29.55
N ALA A 42 22.86 29.15 28.69
CA ALA A 42 21.51 29.63 28.90
C ALA A 42 20.47 28.51 28.82
N GLY A 43 20.64 27.55 27.90
CA GLY A 43 19.72 26.42 27.75
C GLY A 43 20.00 25.24 28.68
N VAL A 44 21.27 24.98 29.04
CA VAL A 44 21.69 23.88 29.94
C VAL A 44 22.70 24.43 30.96
N PRO A 45 22.23 25.01 32.08
CA PRO A 45 23.12 25.60 33.07
C PRO A 45 24.10 24.57 33.65
N GLY A 46 25.38 24.94 33.75
CA GLY A 46 26.45 24.09 34.31
C GLY A 46 27.12 23.14 33.32
N HIS A 47 26.68 23.07 32.05
CA HIS A 47 27.27 22.18 31.05
C HIS A 47 28.75 22.50 30.78
N LEU A 48 29.64 21.51 30.92
CA LEU A 48 31.09 21.71 30.80
C LEU A 48 31.50 22.17 29.40
N VAL A 49 30.85 21.68 28.34
CA VAL A 49 31.13 22.12 26.95
C VAL A 49 30.83 23.61 26.78
N GLY A 50 29.72 24.11 27.33
CA GLY A 50 29.37 25.53 27.24
C GLY A 50 30.39 26.42 27.95
N ARG A 51 30.87 26.01 29.13
CA ARG A 51 31.95 26.72 29.84
C ARG A 51 33.26 26.76 29.06
N LEU A 52 33.66 25.63 28.47
CA LEU A 52 34.87 25.55 27.66
C LEU A 52 34.77 26.40 26.39
N MET A 53 33.61 26.44 25.74
CA MET A 53 33.36 27.30 24.58
C MET A 53 33.44 28.79 24.94
N VAL A 54 32.80 29.21 26.03
CA VAL A 54 32.89 30.62 26.49
C VAL A 54 34.32 30.96 26.90
N ALA A 55 35.03 30.06 27.59
CA ALA A 55 36.44 30.28 27.94
C ALA A 55 37.34 30.42 26.70
N ALA A 56 37.15 29.58 25.69
CA ALA A 56 37.85 29.67 24.41
C ALA A 56 37.55 30.99 23.69
N GLY A 57 36.28 31.40 23.67
CA GLY A 57 35.85 32.65 23.04
C GLY A 57 36.39 33.90 23.75
N LEU A 58 36.39 33.93 25.09
CA LEU A 58 36.92 35.05 25.87
C LEU A 58 38.44 35.18 25.75
N THR A 59 39.17 34.05 25.79
CA THR A 59 40.63 34.04 25.60
C THR A 59 41.01 34.49 24.18
N ALA A 60 40.28 34.01 23.16
CA ALA A 60 40.44 34.49 21.78
C ALA A 60 40.11 35.99 21.66
N GLY A 61 39.07 36.48 22.34
CA GLY A 61 38.70 37.90 22.35
C GLY A 61 39.78 38.78 22.97
N ALA A 62 40.40 38.32 24.05
CA ALA A 62 41.54 38.99 24.66
C ALA A 62 42.78 38.98 23.75
N ALA A 63 43.02 37.89 23.00
CA ALA A 63 44.10 37.83 22.02
C ALA A 63 43.89 38.81 20.85
N VAL A 64 42.66 38.94 20.35
CA VAL A 64 42.32 39.89 19.28
C VAL A 64 42.46 41.33 19.76
N LEU A 65 42.04 41.61 20.99
CA LEU A 65 42.28 42.90 21.62
C LEU A 65 43.79 43.16 21.75
N ALA A 66 44.60 42.15 22.11
CA ALA A 66 46.04 42.29 22.17
C ALA A 66 46.67 42.63 20.80
N LEU A 67 46.22 41.95 19.73
CA LEU A 67 46.63 42.23 18.35
C LEU A 67 46.19 43.61 17.85
N SER A 68 45.10 44.17 18.38
CA SER A 68 44.58 45.49 17.97
C SER A 68 45.36 46.66 18.60
N TRP A 69 46.10 46.41 19.67
CA TRP A 69 46.76 47.45 20.49
C TRP A 69 48.26 47.17 20.67
N LEU A 70 48.94 46.75 19.58
CA LEU A 70 50.37 46.40 19.55
C LEU A 70 51.32 47.54 19.97
N HIS A 71 50.88 48.80 19.93
CA HIS A 71 51.69 49.95 20.34
C HIS A 71 51.87 50.05 21.87
N LEU A 72 51.04 49.35 22.66
CA LEU A 72 51.18 49.27 24.12
C LEU A 72 52.03 48.05 24.47
N ALA A 73 53.25 48.25 24.97
CA ALA A 73 54.21 47.16 25.22
C ALA A 73 53.65 45.98 26.06
N PRO A 74 52.89 46.18 27.15
CA PRO A 74 52.28 45.07 27.89
C PRO A 74 51.22 44.30 27.09
N VAL A 75 50.56 44.98 26.15
CA VAL A 75 49.49 44.42 25.31
C VAL A 75 50.08 43.69 24.10
N ALA A 76 51.18 44.20 23.54
CA ALA A 76 51.96 43.52 22.52
C ALA A 76 52.47 42.16 23.02
N TRP A 77 52.97 42.11 24.26
CA TRP A 77 53.40 40.86 24.89
C TRP A 77 52.30 39.79 24.93
N LEU A 78 51.05 40.17 25.24
CA LEU A 78 49.91 39.26 25.24
C LEU A 78 49.63 38.69 23.83
N SER A 79 49.82 39.50 22.79
CA SER A 79 49.54 39.09 21.42
C SER A 79 50.43 37.95 20.92
N GLN A 80 51.60 37.73 21.55
CA GLN A 80 52.56 36.70 21.15
C GLN A 80 52.13 35.28 21.57
N TRP A 81 51.27 35.12 22.57
CA TRP A 81 50.95 33.78 23.11
C TRP A 81 49.47 33.54 23.37
N LEU A 82 48.67 34.58 23.57
CA LEU A 82 47.26 34.45 23.99
C LEU A 82 46.34 33.86 22.91
N TRP A 83 46.80 33.81 21.66
CA TRP A 83 46.12 33.15 20.54
C TRP A 83 46.14 31.62 20.64
N TRP A 84 47.05 31.03 21.43
CA TRP A 84 47.22 29.57 21.54
C TRP A 84 46.20 28.86 22.45
N PRO A 85 45.94 29.33 23.70
CA PRO A 85 45.01 28.67 24.63
C PRO A 85 43.60 28.33 24.10
N PRO A 86 42.96 29.16 23.23
CA PRO A 86 41.67 28.82 22.63
C PRO A 86 41.66 27.44 21.95
N TYR A 87 42.71 27.04 21.24
CA TYR A 87 42.76 25.77 20.51
C TYR A 87 42.71 24.57 21.46
N GLY A 88 43.50 24.59 22.53
CA GLY A 88 43.47 23.55 23.57
C GLY A 88 42.10 23.42 24.23
N LEU A 89 41.43 24.55 24.50
CA LEU A 89 40.07 24.56 25.05
C LEU A 89 39.03 24.00 24.07
N ILE A 90 39.15 24.27 22.77
CA ILE A 90 38.27 23.71 21.73
C ILE A 90 38.43 22.19 21.65
N PHE A 91 39.66 21.67 21.63
CA PHE A 91 39.91 20.22 21.58
C PHE A 91 39.49 19.52 22.88
N LEU A 92 39.67 20.17 24.03
CA LEU A 92 39.14 19.67 25.30
C LEU A 92 37.61 19.62 25.29
N ALA A 93 36.95 20.64 24.70
CA ALA A 93 35.50 20.64 24.53
C ALA A 93 35.03 19.49 23.62
N LEU A 94 35.74 19.19 22.52
CA LEU A 94 35.46 18.03 21.65
C LEU A 94 35.69 16.67 22.34
N LEU A 95 36.69 16.58 23.22
CA LEU A 95 36.96 15.37 24.00
C LEU A 95 35.83 15.08 25.00
N VAL A 96 35.28 16.13 25.61
CA VAL A 96 34.24 16.07 26.64
C VAL A 96 32.82 16.03 26.04
N PHE A 97 32.67 16.38 24.77
CA PHE A 97 31.43 16.29 24.01
C PHE A 97 30.97 14.83 23.81
N PRO A 98 29.65 14.54 23.88
CA PRO A 98 28.53 15.47 24.06
C PRO A 98 28.09 15.72 25.51
N ASP A 99 28.34 14.81 26.44
CA ASP A 99 27.70 14.81 27.76
C ASP A 99 28.31 15.75 28.80
N GLY A 100 29.40 16.44 28.47
CA GLY A 100 30.12 17.24 29.46
C GLY A 100 31.02 16.39 30.38
N ARG A 101 31.26 15.12 30.03
CA ARG A 101 32.08 14.18 30.83
C ARG A 101 33.11 13.47 29.96
N LEU A 102 34.22 13.07 30.59
CA LEU A 102 35.24 12.28 29.90
C LEU A 102 34.70 10.87 29.58
N PRO A 103 34.98 10.33 28.38
CA PRO A 103 34.43 9.04 27.93
C PRO A 103 34.93 7.81 28.70
N GLY A 104 35.92 7.98 29.59
CA GLY A 104 36.38 6.94 30.51
C GLY A 104 37.69 7.30 31.20
N ARG A 105 38.11 6.47 32.17
CA ARG A 105 39.38 6.65 32.91
C ARG A 105 40.62 6.69 32.01
N ARG A 106 40.59 5.97 30.88
CA ARG A 106 41.68 5.90 29.90
C ARG A 106 41.93 7.22 29.15
N TRP A 107 40.98 8.16 29.15
CA TRP A 107 41.08 9.45 28.45
C TRP A 107 41.47 10.62 29.36
N ARG A 108 41.56 10.38 30.68
CA ARG A 108 42.11 11.35 31.64
C ARG A 108 43.55 11.77 31.31
N PRO A 109 44.49 10.87 30.93
CA PRO A 109 45.84 11.30 30.55
C PRO A 109 45.84 12.16 29.29
N VAL A 110 44.93 11.92 28.33
CA VAL A 110 44.81 12.76 27.13
C VAL A 110 44.28 14.15 27.46
N ALA A 111 43.26 14.24 28.33
CA ALA A 111 42.71 15.51 28.79
C ALA A 111 43.75 16.32 29.61
N ALA A 112 44.46 15.65 30.52
CA ALA A 112 45.55 16.26 31.27
C ALA A 112 46.69 16.68 30.34
N GLY A 113 47.03 15.83 29.37
CA GLY A 113 48.02 16.12 28.33
C GLY A 113 47.69 17.40 27.57
N LEU A 114 46.45 17.54 27.07
CA LEU A 114 46.01 18.76 26.37
C LEU A 114 46.19 20.01 27.24
N VAL A 115 45.72 19.97 28.50
CA VAL A 115 45.85 21.13 29.41
C VAL A 115 47.33 21.45 29.70
N ILE A 116 48.15 20.42 29.91
CA ILE A 116 49.59 20.58 30.20
C ILE A 116 50.33 21.12 28.97
N THR A 117 50.13 20.56 27.77
CA THR A 117 50.80 21.03 26.55
C THR A 117 50.37 22.44 26.19
N THR A 118 49.08 22.75 26.30
CA THR A 118 48.58 24.11 26.03
C THR A 118 49.19 25.11 27.02
N GLY A 119 49.26 24.76 28.31
CA GLY A 119 49.85 25.60 29.35
C GLY A 119 51.37 25.78 29.17
N VAL A 120 52.12 24.71 28.92
CA VAL A 120 53.58 24.76 28.74
C VAL A 120 53.92 25.55 27.47
N ALA A 121 53.22 25.35 26.36
CA ALA A 121 53.43 26.14 25.14
C ALA A 121 53.13 27.62 25.36
N ALA A 122 52.01 27.95 26.02
CA ALA A 122 51.64 29.32 26.33
C ALA A 122 52.68 30.00 27.25
N VAL A 123 53.14 29.33 28.30
CA VAL A 123 54.18 29.84 29.21
C VAL A 123 55.52 29.99 28.49
N ALA A 124 55.93 29.02 27.68
CA ALA A 124 57.17 29.09 26.94
C ALA A 124 57.17 30.27 25.96
N LEU A 125 56.07 30.49 25.24
CA LEU A 125 55.90 31.66 24.37
C LEU A 125 55.83 32.97 25.16
N ALA A 126 55.13 32.99 26.30
CA ALA A 126 55.02 34.17 27.15
C ALA A 126 56.39 34.59 27.72
N VAL A 127 57.21 33.64 28.17
CA VAL A 127 58.57 33.91 28.66
C VAL A 127 59.49 34.29 27.50
N ALA A 128 59.40 33.62 26.34
CA ALA A 128 60.18 34.02 25.17
C ALA A 128 59.84 35.46 24.74
N ALA A 129 58.57 35.85 24.81
CA ALA A 129 58.07 37.17 24.43
C ALA A 129 58.54 38.29 25.38
N THR A 130 59.11 38.00 26.55
CA THR A 130 59.71 39.07 27.38
C THR A 130 60.98 39.63 26.76
N SER A 131 61.66 38.84 25.93
CA SER A 131 62.87 39.28 25.21
C SER A 131 62.55 40.06 23.93
N ASP A 132 61.40 39.78 23.31
CA ASP A 132 60.90 40.50 22.13
C ASP A 132 59.35 40.57 22.14
N PRO A 133 58.77 41.58 22.80
CA PRO A 133 57.32 41.68 23.01
C PRO A 133 56.51 41.91 21.73
N THR A 134 57.14 42.45 20.69
CA THR A 134 56.46 42.83 19.44
C THR A 134 56.84 41.94 18.26
N GLY A 135 58.08 41.42 18.23
CA GLY A 135 58.63 40.74 17.06
C GLY A 135 58.70 39.22 17.15
N LEU A 136 58.47 38.58 18.32
CA LEU A 136 58.77 37.15 18.50
C LEU A 136 58.11 36.23 17.45
N LEU A 137 56.82 36.40 17.18
CA LEU A 137 56.10 35.62 16.15
C LEU A 137 55.65 36.47 14.94
N LEU A 138 55.66 37.79 15.09
CA LEU A 138 55.23 38.73 14.05
C LEU A 138 56.39 39.10 13.11
N SER A 139 57.63 39.01 13.56
CA SER A 139 58.80 39.19 12.71
C SER A 139 59.22 37.84 12.12
N ALA A 140 59.57 37.81 10.84
CA ALA A 140 60.13 36.61 10.19
C ALA A 140 61.56 36.30 10.67
N ALA A 141 62.10 37.08 11.61
CA ALA A 141 63.44 36.95 12.13
C ALA A 141 63.48 35.93 13.29
N PRO A 142 64.55 35.13 13.41
CA PRO A 142 64.73 34.26 14.57
C PRO A 142 64.89 35.08 15.84
N ALA A 143 64.38 34.56 16.96
CA ALA A 143 64.43 35.25 18.25
C ALA A 143 65.85 35.69 18.62
N ALA A 144 65.97 36.91 19.17
CA ALA A 144 67.26 37.59 19.36
C ALA A 144 68.21 36.88 20.34
N THR A 145 67.69 36.11 21.30
CA THR A 145 68.49 35.43 22.34
C THR A 145 68.43 33.90 22.22
N ARG A 146 69.52 33.22 22.59
CA ARG A 146 69.58 31.74 22.61
C ARG A 146 68.53 31.13 23.55
N GLU A 147 68.23 31.78 24.67
CA GLU A 147 67.20 31.36 25.62
C GLU A 147 65.80 31.44 25.02
N ALA A 148 65.47 32.54 24.34
CA ALA A 148 64.19 32.67 23.63
C ALA A 148 64.07 31.66 22.49
N GLN A 149 65.15 31.38 21.75
CA GLN A 149 65.15 30.34 20.72
C GLN A 149 64.88 28.94 21.30
N LEU A 150 65.46 28.61 22.46
CA LEU A 150 65.19 27.35 23.15
C LEU A 150 63.73 27.28 23.61
N LEU A 151 63.19 28.35 24.19
CA LEU A 151 61.78 28.40 24.63
C LEU A 151 60.80 28.29 23.45
N VAL A 152 61.07 28.92 22.32
CA VAL A 152 60.28 28.76 21.09
C VAL A 152 60.34 27.31 20.58
N ARG A 153 61.51 26.65 20.62
CA ARG A 153 61.62 25.23 20.27
C ARG A 153 60.83 24.34 21.23
N VAL A 154 60.87 24.62 22.53
CA VAL A 154 60.05 23.92 23.53
C VAL A 154 58.56 24.10 23.20
N ALA A 155 58.13 25.33 22.90
CA ALA A 155 56.77 25.61 22.48
C ALA A 155 56.38 24.79 21.24
N LEU A 156 57.20 24.80 20.18
CA LEU A 156 56.96 24.04 18.95
C LEU A 156 56.87 22.53 19.20
N VAL A 157 57.75 21.96 20.03
CA VAL A 157 57.69 20.55 20.40
C VAL A 157 56.42 20.25 21.18
N THR A 158 56.03 21.09 22.14
CA THR A 158 54.78 20.91 22.89
C THR A 158 53.55 21.04 22.01
N ILE A 159 53.56 21.93 21.02
CA ILE A 159 52.51 22.06 20.00
C ILE A 159 52.43 20.77 19.16
N ALA A 160 53.58 20.21 18.75
CA ALA A 160 53.60 18.95 18.01
C ALA A 160 53.05 17.77 18.85
N VAL A 161 53.39 17.72 20.14
CA VAL A 161 52.80 16.75 21.09
C VAL A 161 51.29 16.96 21.22
N GLU A 162 50.84 18.21 21.30
CA GLU A 162 49.41 18.55 21.34
C GLU A 162 48.69 18.06 20.07
N MET A 163 49.28 18.23 18.89
CA MET A 163 48.72 17.71 17.63
C MET A 163 48.59 16.18 17.63
N LEU A 164 49.55 15.45 18.22
CA LEU A 164 49.42 14.00 18.42
C LEU A 164 48.27 13.65 19.38
N LEU A 165 48.06 14.44 20.44
CA LEU A 165 46.91 14.26 21.34
C LEU A 165 45.58 14.54 20.64
N VAL A 166 45.53 15.53 19.74
CA VAL A 166 44.34 15.83 18.91
C VAL A 166 43.95 14.63 18.04
N VAL A 167 44.92 13.92 17.45
CA VAL A 167 44.64 12.64 16.74
C VAL A 167 43.98 11.63 17.69
N GLY A 168 44.43 11.58 18.94
CA GLY A 168 43.77 10.80 20.00
C GLY A 168 42.32 11.26 20.27
N VAL A 169 42.05 12.56 20.31
CA VAL A 169 40.69 13.12 20.45
C VAL A 169 39.78 12.72 19.28
N LEU A 170 40.29 12.80 18.05
CA LEU A 170 39.56 12.36 16.85
C LEU A 170 39.31 10.84 16.86
N GLY A 171 40.31 10.06 17.27
CA GLY A 171 40.18 8.61 17.48
C GLY A 171 39.16 8.25 18.56
N SER A 172 39.09 9.01 19.64
CA SER A 172 38.05 8.91 20.67
C SER A 172 36.67 9.16 20.07
N LEU A 173 36.52 10.20 19.26
CA LEU A 173 35.27 10.55 18.60
C LEU A 173 34.80 9.44 17.65
N ALA A 174 35.69 8.92 16.81
CA ALA A 174 35.40 7.80 15.91
C ALA A 174 35.07 6.50 16.68
N GLY A 175 35.80 6.23 17.77
CA GLY A 175 35.56 5.08 18.64
C GLY A 175 34.22 5.16 19.38
N ARG A 176 33.79 6.37 19.77
CA ARG A 176 32.46 6.65 20.32
C ARG A 176 31.38 6.50 19.26
N TRP A 177 31.59 7.04 18.07
CA TRP A 177 30.65 6.91 16.94
C TRP A 177 30.30 5.46 16.64
N ARG A 178 31.31 4.57 16.60
CA ARG A 178 31.11 3.13 16.35
C ARG A 178 30.31 2.43 17.45
N ARG A 179 30.44 2.90 18.70
CA ARG A 179 29.80 2.29 19.88
C ARG A 179 28.47 2.94 20.27
N ALA A 180 28.19 4.14 19.76
CA ALA A 180 27.02 4.91 20.13
C ALA A 180 25.75 4.36 19.46
N THR A 181 24.69 4.24 20.25
CA THR A 181 23.32 3.90 19.84
C THR A 181 22.36 4.96 20.38
N GLY A 182 21.22 5.18 19.71
CA GLY A 182 20.22 6.17 20.15
C GLY A 182 20.69 7.63 20.07
N GLU A 183 20.32 8.44 21.06
CA GLU A 183 20.56 9.90 21.10
C GLU A 183 22.04 10.29 20.98
N ALA A 184 22.94 9.57 21.65
CA ALA A 184 24.38 9.87 21.64
C ALA A 184 25.00 9.78 20.24
N ARG A 185 24.53 8.84 19.41
CA ARG A 185 24.99 8.72 18.01
C ARG A 185 24.54 9.92 17.19
N GLN A 186 23.34 10.43 17.45
CA GLN A 186 22.82 11.56 16.69
C GLN A 186 23.47 12.89 17.12
N GLN A 187 23.77 13.07 18.40
CA GLN A 187 24.57 14.21 18.87
C GLN A 187 25.96 14.25 18.22
N LEU A 188 26.61 13.08 18.10
CA LEU A 188 27.88 12.96 17.35
C LEU A 188 27.69 13.19 15.85
N ALA A 189 26.51 12.93 15.28
CA ALA A 189 26.25 13.10 13.85
C ALA A 189 26.21 14.57 13.46
N CYS A 190 25.85 15.47 14.38
CA CYS A 190 25.94 16.91 14.15
C CYS A 190 27.38 17.35 13.82
N LEU A 191 28.40 16.67 14.34
CA LEU A 191 29.80 16.95 13.99
C LEU A 191 30.15 16.53 12.55
N LEU A 192 29.41 15.60 11.93
CA LEU A 192 29.55 15.33 10.49
C LEU A 192 29.05 16.50 9.65
N ALA A 193 28.00 17.20 10.11
CA ALA A 193 27.55 18.44 9.46
C ALA A 193 28.63 19.53 9.57
N ALA A 194 29.26 19.66 10.74
CA ALA A 194 30.42 20.56 10.89
C ALA A 194 31.57 20.20 9.95
N ALA A 195 31.89 18.91 9.81
CA ALA A 195 32.92 18.45 8.87
C ALA A 195 32.56 18.78 7.41
N ALA A 196 31.29 18.65 7.01
CA ALA A 196 30.83 19.03 5.68
C ALA A 196 30.91 20.55 5.44
N PHE A 197 30.51 21.37 6.42
CA PHE A 197 30.69 22.83 6.35
C PHE A 197 32.16 23.24 6.32
N PHE A 198 33.04 22.52 7.03
CA PHE A 198 34.47 22.75 7.00
C PHE A 198 35.03 22.47 5.60
N LEU A 199 34.66 21.34 4.97
CA LEU A 199 35.06 21.02 3.60
C LEU A 199 34.53 22.02 2.57
N LEU A 200 33.28 22.49 2.75
CA LEU A 200 32.71 23.54 1.91
C LEU A 200 33.50 24.85 2.05
N GLY A 201 33.79 25.26 3.29
CA GLY A 201 34.61 26.45 3.56
C GLY A 201 35.99 26.35 2.94
N PHE A 202 36.61 25.17 3.00
CA PHE A 202 37.90 24.90 2.35
C PHE A 202 37.85 25.10 0.84
N GLY A 203 36.81 24.55 0.21
CA GLY A 203 36.62 24.71 -1.23
C GLY A 203 36.39 26.16 -1.65
N LEU A 204 35.64 26.93 -0.86
CA LEU A 204 35.41 28.36 -1.11
C LEU A 204 36.72 29.16 -1.01
N ASP A 205 37.53 28.90 0.03
CA ASP A 205 38.84 29.53 0.19
C ASP A 205 39.80 29.12 -0.94
N TRP A 206 39.78 27.85 -1.38
CA TRP A 206 40.58 27.40 -2.52
C TRP A 206 40.22 28.16 -3.81
N LEU A 207 38.94 28.49 -4.01
CA LEU A 207 38.50 29.32 -5.13
C LEU A 207 38.82 30.81 -4.98
N ASN A 208 39.46 31.20 -3.87
CA ASN A 208 39.74 32.60 -3.50
C ASN A 208 38.45 33.41 -3.30
N LEU A 209 37.36 32.76 -2.88
CA LEU A 209 36.10 33.42 -2.50
C LEU A 209 36.18 33.87 -1.04
N SER A 210 35.82 35.12 -0.78
CA SER A 210 35.86 35.66 0.58
C SER A 210 34.85 34.95 1.50
N GLY A 211 35.30 34.57 2.70
CA GLY A 211 34.44 34.07 3.78
C GLY A 211 34.37 32.55 3.98
N GLY A 212 35.11 31.73 3.20
CA GLY A 212 35.19 30.28 3.43
C GLY A 212 35.76 29.95 4.82
N TRP A 213 36.80 30.66 5.24
CA TRP A 213 37.39 30.53 6.58
C TRP A 213 36.40 30.83 7.72
N VAL A 214 35.43 31.73 7.54
CA VAL A 214 34.39 32.02 8.56
C VAL A 214 33.49 30.81 8.75
N LEU A 215 33.13 30.14 7.65
CA LEU A 215 32.31 28.94 7.68
C LEU A 215 32.99 27.82 8.46
N MET A 216 34.31 27.65 8.27
CA MET A 216 35.11 26.67 9.00
C MET A 216 35.11 26.91 10.51
N VAL A 217 35.27 28.17 10.93
CA VAL A 217 35.31 28.56 12.34
C VAL A 217 33.96 28.37 13.03
N VAL A 218 32.86 28.71 12.36
CA VAL A 218 31.50 28.65 12.93
C VAL A 218 30.92 27.23 12.91
N ALA A 219 31.38 26.37 12.00
CA ALA A 219 30.85 25.02 11.81
C ALA A 219 30.91 24.16 13.08
N VAL A 220 32.08 24.11 13.74
CA VAL A 220 32.30 23.30 14.96
C VAL A 220 31.46 23.77 16.15
N PRO A 221 31.54 25.05 16.59
CA PRO A 221 30.74 25.52 17.72
C PRO A 221 29.23 25.48 17.39
N GLY A 222 28.83 25.74 16.15
CA GLY A 222 27.43 25.66 15.72
C GLY A 222 26.86 24.24 15.84
N ALA A 223 27.61 23.23 15.40
CA ALA A 223 27.23 21.83 15.55
C ALA A 223 27.19 21.39 17.02
N MET A 224 28.16 21.80 17.84
CA MET A 224 28.17 21.48 19.27
C MET A 224 26.97 22.09 19.99
N THR A 225 26.65 23.36 19.71
CA THR A 225 25.50 24.05 20.29
C THR A 225 24.17 23.45 19.85
N LEU A 226 24.02 23.15 18.56
CA LEU A 226 22.84 22.47 18.03
C LEU A 226 22.66 21.10 18.68
N ALA A 227 23.74 20.32 18.83
CA ALA A 227 23.70 19.00 19.42
C ALA A 227 23.34 19.03 20.92
N VAL A 228 23.88 19.98 21.69
CA VAL A 228 23.61 20.06 23.14
C VAL A 228 22.19 20.59 23.42
N LEU A 229 21.76 21.66 22.73
CA LEU A 229 20.47 22.28 23.01
C LEU A 229 19.30 21.52 22.42
N ARG A 230 19.37 21.09 21.16
CA ARG A 230 18.23 20.48 20.47
C ARG A 230 17.84 19.13 21.05
N TYR A 231 18.82 18.32 21.41
CA TYR A 231 18.58 16.98 21.96
C TYR A 231 18.19 16.99 23.43
N ARG A 232 18.54 18.02 24.21
CA ARG A 232 18.13 18.13 25.61
C ARG A 232 16.85 18.93 25.84
N LEU A 233 16.49 19.90 24.98
CA LEU A 233 15.26 20.69 25.15
C LEU A 233 14.03 20.12 24.42
N TYR A 234 14.18 19.42 23.28
CA TYR A 234 13.05 19.18 22.39
C TYR A 234 12.66 17.72 22.14
N GLY A 235 13.37 16.71 22.68
CA GLY A 235 12.90 15.31 22.64
C GLY A 235 12.47 14.78 21.26
N LEU A 236 13.02 15.30 20.16
CA LEU A 236 12.57 15.01 18.79
C LEU A 236 13.42 13.90 18.16
N GLU A 237 13.22 12.65 18.59
CA GLU A 237 14.02 11.50 18.15
C GLU A 237 13.81 11.11 16.67
N GLN A 238 12.73 11.56 16.01
CA GLN A 238 12.31 11.03 14.71
C GLN A 238 12.57 11.91 13.47
N VAL A 239 12.74 13.23 13.60
CA VAL A 239 12.91 14.14 12.45
C VAL A 239 14.38 14.43 12.13
N ILE A 240 15.29 14.24 13.10
CA ILE A 240 16.66 14.76 13.02
C ILE A 240 17.57 13.90 12.14
N ASN A 241 17.44 12.57 12.15
CA ASN A 241 18.30 11.71 11.31
C ASN A 241 18.11 12.00 9.80
N ARG A 242 16.87 12.27 9.36
CA ARG A 242 16.57 12.49 7.94
C ARG A 242 17.00 13.88 7.46
N THR A 243 16.68 14.92 8.23
CA THR A 243 17.06 16.30 7.90
C THR A 243 18.56 16.52 8.01
N LEU A 244 19.21 16.00 9.06
CA LEU A 244 20.64 16.16 9.25
C LEU A 244 21.43 15.47 8.13
N VAL A 245 21.11 14.23 7.79
CA VAL A 245 21.85 13.51 6.74
C VAL A 245 21.57 14.11 5.36
N TRP A 246 20.36 14.59 5.09
CA TRP A 246 20.07 15.35 3.85
C TRP A 246 20.89 16.64 3.77
N VAL A 247 21.01 17.40 4.86
CA VAL A 247 21.84 18.61 4.92
C VAL A 247 23.32 18.25 4.73
N VAL A 248 23.85 17.26 5.46
CA VAL A 248 25.26 16.83 5.36
C VAL A 248 25.58 16.35 3.94
N MET A 249 24.72 15.55 3.33
CA MET A 249 24.94 15.06 1.97
C MET A 249 24.87 16.18 0.94
N SER A 250 23.92 17.11 1.08
CA SER A 250 23.82 18.27 0.19
C SER A 250 25.08 19.14 0.28
N LEU A 251 25.57 19.39 1.50
CA LEU A 251 26.80 20.16 1.72
C LEU A 251 28.02 19.44 1.16
N LEU A 252 28.14 18.12 1.30
CA LEU A 252 29.24 17.35 0.73
C LEU A 252 29.22 17.35 -0.80
N VAL A 253 28.04 17.29 -1.42
CA VAL A 253 27.91 17.43 -2.88
C VAL A 253 28.32 18.83 -3.35
N ILE A 254 27.89 19.87 -2.64
CA ILE A 254 28.30 21.25 -2.95
C ILE A 254 29.81 21.40 -2.76
N ALA A 255 30.39 20.87 -1.68
CA ALA A 255 31.83 20.92 -1.44
C ALA A 255 32.62 20.18 -2.53
N ALA A 256 32.16 19.00 -2.96
CA ALA A 256 32.77 18.26 -4.06
C ALA A 256 32.67 19.00 -5.40
N PHE A 257 31.53 19.65 -5.68
CA PHE A 257 31.36 20.51 -6.85
C PHE A 257 32.37 21.67 -6.85
N VAL A 258 32.41 22.42 -5.74
CA VAL A 258 33.33 23.54 -5.54
C VAL A 258 34.78 23.07 -5.70
N ALA A 259 35.17 21.97 -5.08
CA ALA A 259 36.51 21.41 -5.20
C ALA A 259 36.86 20.97 -6.64
N THR A 260 35.90 20.40 -7.37
CA THR A 260 36.10 19.98 -8.77
C THR A 260 36.29 21.20 -9.68
N VAL A 261 35.46 22.23 -9.51
CA VAL A 261 35.61 23.52 -10.22
C VAL A 261 36.97 24.14 -9.92
N ALA A 262 37.38 24.12 -8.65
CA ALA A 262 38.63 24.67 -8.19
C ALA A 262 39.86 23.96 -8.77
N LEU A 263 39.87 22.63 -8.71
CA LEU A 263 40.94 21.81 -9.27
C LEU A 263 41.05 21.97 -10.79
N LEU A 264 39.92 22.05 -11.49
CA LEU A 264 39.91 22.18 -12.94
C LEU A 264 40.34 23.58 -13.41
N ARG A 265 39.98 24.63 -12.64
CA ARG A 265 40.49 25.99 -12.85
C ARG A 265 42.02 25.98 -12.87
N ASP A 266 42.65 25.37 -11.86
CA ASP A 266 44.10 25.34 -11.71
C ASP A 266 44.79 24.45 -12.76
N LEU A 267 44.12 23.37 -13.21
CA LEU A 267 44.69 22.41 -14.17
C LEU A 267 44.54 22.84 -15.63
N VAL A 268 43.46 23.54 -16.00
CA VAL A 268 43.11 23.81 -17.40
C VAL A 268 43.43 25.25 -17.83
N LEU A 269 43.49 26.21 -16.91
CA LEU A 269 43.68 27.62 -17.24
C LEU A 269 44.79 28.30 -16.41
N PRO A 270 46.07 28.08 -16.73
CA PRO A 270 47.17 28.82 -16.12
C PRO A 270 47.26 30.32 -16.52
N GLY A 271 46.23 30.89 -17.18
CA GLY A 271 46.29 32.23 -17.76
C GLY A 271 44.95 33.00 -17.75
N ASP A 272 45.01 34.26 -17.33
CA ASP A 272 43.92 35.25 -17.18
C ASP A 272 43.21 35.59 -18.51
N THR A 273 42.41 34.68 -19.06
CA THR A 273 41.44 35.03 -20.10
C THR A 273 40.01 34.93 -19.54
N SER A 274 39.42 36.10 -19.28
CA SER A 274 38.13 36.29 -18.61
C SER A 274 36.95 35.53 -19.27
N ASN A 275 37.07 35.19 -20.56
CA ASN A 275 36.03 34.48 -21.30
C ASN A 275 36.17 32.95 -21.21
N ALA A 276 37.38 32.43 -20.98
CA ALA A 276 37.61 30.99 -20.88
C ALA A 276 37.10 30.43 -19.53
N SER A 277 37.16 31.24 -18.47
CA SER A 277 36.60 30.90 -17.16
C SER A 277 35.07 30.78 -17.19
N LEU A 278 34.37 31.65 -17.93
CA LEU A 278 32.91 31.59 -18.09
C LEU A 278 32.46 30.34 -18.86
N VAL A 279 33.15 30.01 -19.96
CA VAL A 279 32.85 28.83 -20.77
C VAL A 279 33.19 27.54 -20.02
N ALA A 280 34.32 27.50 -19.32
CA ALA A 280 34.70 26.36 -18.47
C ALA A 280 33.71 26.17 -17.31
N THR A 281 33.30 27.24 -16.62
CA THR A 281 32.31 27.17 -15.53
C THR A 281 30.95 26.69 -16.05
N GLY A 282 30.52 27.17 -17.21
CA GLY A 282 29.30 26.71 -17.87
C GLY A 282 29.34 25.22 -18.25
N LEU A 283 30.45 24.76 -18.84
CA LEU A 283 30.64 23.36 -19.22
C LEU A 283 30.68 22.43 -17.99
N ILE A 284 31.30 22.87 -16.89
CA ILE A 284 31.33 22.13 -15.62
C ILE A 284 29.94 22.08 -14.98
N ALA A 285 29.18 23.18 -14.98
CA ALA A 285 27.82 23.19 -14.44
C ALA A 285 26.91 22.20 -15.19
N VAL A 286 26.97 22.18 -16.53
CA VAL A 286 26.17 21.28 -17.38
C VAL A 286 26.55 19.82 -17.20
N THR A 287 27.85 19.51 -17.03
CA THR A 287 28.31 18.12 -16.83
C THR A 287 28.05 17.60 -15.41
N PHE A 288 27.99 18.50 -14.41
CA PHE A 288 27.78 18.13 -13.01
C PHE A 288 26.30 18.04 -12.61
N GLU A 289 25.38 18.73 -13.28
CA GLU A 289 23.93 18.65 -13.08
C GLU A 289 23.39 17.20 -13.08
N PRO A 290 23.71 16.33 -14.07
CA PRO A 290 23.23 14.94 -14.06
C PRO A 290 23.87 14.10 -12.94
N LEU A 291 25.12 14.39 -12.55
CA LEU A 291 25.81 13.69 -11.47
C LEU A 291 25.21 14.06 -10.10
N ARG A 292 24.99 15.35 -9.85
CA ARG A 292 24.27 15.87 -8.68
C ARG A 292 22.90 15.22 -8.55
N ASN A 293 22.13 15.17 -9.63
CA ASN A 293 20.80 14.57 -9.63
C ASN A 293 20.84 13.04 -9.42
N ARG A 294 21.88 12.33 -9.86
CA ARG A 294 22.06 10.90 -9.55
C ARG A 294 22.43 10.66 -8.10
N VAL A 295 23.36 11.46 -7.55
CA VAL A 295 23.77 11.35 -6.15
C VAL A 295 22.61 11.71 -5.23
N GLN A 296 21.87 12.79 -5.49
CA GLN A 296 20.69 13.18 -4.71
C GLN A 296 19.59 12.12 -4.77
N ARG A 297 19.31 11.54 -5.95
CA ARG A 297 18.36 10.42 -6.05
C ARG A 297 18.84 9.18 -5.31
N GLY A 298 20.13 8.86 -5.39
CA GLY A 298 20.73 7.74 -4.64
C GLY A 298 20.65 7.94 -3.13
N VAL A 299 20.94 9.15 -2.65
CA VAL A 299 20.82 9.54 -1.25
C VAL A 299 19.37 9.52 -0.80
N ASN A 300 18.44 10.07 -1.58
CA ASN A 300 17.02 10.04 -1.24
C ASN A 300 16.50 8.59 -1.18
N ARG A 301 16.89 7.73 -2.12
CA ARG A 301 16.55 6.30 -2.09
C ARG A 301 17.16 5.59 -0.88
N LEU A 302 18.38 5.94 -0.49
CA LEU A 302 19.06 5.37 0.68
C LEU A 302 18.46 5.85 2.01
N LEU A 303 18.03 7.12 2.09
CA LEU A 303 17.55 7.74 3.33
C LEU A 303 16.05 7.61 3.55
N TYR A 304 15.28 7.89 2.51
CA TYR A 304 13.83 7.93 2.56
C TYR A 304 13.24 6.58 2.18
N GLY A 305 13.97 5.72 1.45
CA GLY A 305 13.35 4.60 0.72
C GLY A 305 12.43 5.15 -0.38
N ASP A 306 11.63 4.33 -1.04
CA ASP A 306 10.64 4.75 -2.06
C ASP A 306 9.44 5.55 -1.47
N ARG A 307 9.68 6.41 -0.48
CA ARG A 307 8.65 7.17 0.26
C ARG A 307 8.16 8.45 -0.43
N ASP A 308 8.77 8.87 -1.55
CA ASP A 308 8.44 10.14 -2.21
C ASP A 308 7.22 10.05 -3.17
N GLU A 309 6.61 8.88 -3.37
CA GLU A 309 5.41 8.74 -4.20
C GLU A 309 4.34 7.83 -3.56
N PRO A 310 3.59 8.32 -2.54
CA PRO A 310 2.47 7.57 -1.96
C PRO A 310 1.48 7.12 -3.04
N TYR A 311 1.21 7.99 -4.02
CA TYR A 311 0.28 7.74 -5.13
C TYR A 311 0.79 6.74 -6.17
N ALA A 312 2.10 6.48 -6.27
CA ALA A 312 2.61 5.41 -7.14
C ALA A 312 2.20 4.02 -6.64
N VAL A 313 1.87 3.89 -5.35
CA VAL A 313 1.30 2.66 -4.79
C VAL A 313 -0.11 2.43 -5.35
N LEU A 314 -0.94 3.47 -5.45
CA LEU A 314 -2.27 3.39 -6.06
C LEU A 314 -2.19 3.06 -7.55
N ALA A 315 -1.25 3.68 -8.29
CA ALA A 315 -1.05 3.39 -9.72
C ALA A 315 -0.62 1.93 -9.95
N ARG A 316 0.31 1.38 -9.14
CA ARG A 316 0.71 -0.03 -9.22
C ARG A 316 -0.40 -0.99 -8.81
N LEU A 317 -1.21 -0.63 -7.81
CA LEU A 317 -2.38 -1.43 -7.41
C LEU A 317 -3.44 -1.45 -8.53
N GLY A 318 -3.67 -0.32 -9.21
CA GLY A 318 -4.54 -0.23 -10.38
C GLY A 318 -4.08 -1.14 -11.52
N ASP A 319 -2.81 -1.05 -11.92
CA ASP A 319 -2.23 -1.89 -12.98
C ASP A 319 -2.26 -3.40 -12.61
N LEU A 320 -2.12 -3.74 -11.32
CA LEU A 320 -2.24 -5.11 -10.86
C LEU A 320 -3.68 -5.62 -10.94
N LEU A 321 -4.67 -4.83 -10.50
CA LEU A 321 -6.08 -5.20 -10.59
C LEU A 321 -6.54 -5.37 -12.04
N GLU A 322 -6.00 -4.58 -12.96
CA GLU A 322 -6.30 -4.69 -14.39
C GLU A 322 -5.67 -5.94 -15.04
N ARG A 323 -4.50 -6.38 -14.56
CA ARG A 323 -3.79 -7.55 -15.12
C ARG A 323 -4.12 -8.89 -14.46
N THR A 324 -4.76 -8.89 -13.28
CA THR A 324 -5.00 -10.15 -12.55
C THR A 324 -6.25 -10.85 -13.06
N VAL A 325 -6.06 -11.96 -13.80
CA VAL A 325 -7.16 -12.72 -14.42
C VAL A 325 -7.87 -13.66 -13.43
N GLU A 326 -7.25 -14.01 -12.30
CA GLU A 326 -7.81 -14.94 -11.31
C GLU A 326 -8.40 -14.23 -10.08
N PRO A 327 -9.73 -14.26 -9.87
CA PRO A 327 -10.41 -13.55 -8.78
C PRO A 327 -9.97 -13.97 -7.37
N GLN A 328 -9.44 -15.18 -7.22
CA GLN A 328 -9.03 -15.74 -5.92
C GLN A 328 -7.62 -15.26 -5.51
N ALA A 329 -6.78 -14.90 -6.47
CA ALA A 329 -5.41 -14.44 -6.22
C ALA A 329 -5.32 -12.95 -5.87
N VAL A 330 -6.40 -12.19 -6.12
CA VAL A 330 -6.42 -10.73 -5.97
C VAL A 330 -6.13 -10.29 -4.53
N LEU A 331 -6.79 -10.87 -3.52
CA LEU A 331 -6.60 -10.46 -2.12
C LEU A 331 -5.19 -10.79 -1.57
N PRO A 332 -4.62 -12.00 -1.80
CA PRO A 332 -3.23 -12.28 -1.48
C PRO A 332 -2.20 -11.37 -2.18
N LEU A 333 -2.42 -11.06 -3.46
CA LEU A 333 -1.54 -10.16 -4.20
C LEU A 333 -1.62 -8.72 -3.69
N LEU A 334 -2.81 -8.24 -3.35
CA LEU A 334 -3.03 -6.93 -2.73
C LEU A 334 -2.30 -6.83 -1.39
N THR A 335 -2.52 -7.77 -0.47
CA THR A 335 -1.86 -7.77 0.86
C THR A 335 -0.34 -7.79 0.74
N GLY A 336 0.23 -8.63 -0.13
CA GLY A 336 1.67 -8.68 -0.37
C GLY A 336 2.24 -7.41 -1.02
N THR A 337 1.49 -6.76 -1.92
CA THR A 337 1.91 -5.51 -2.57
C THR A 337 1.86 -4.32 -1.61
N ILE A 338 0.82 -4.23 -0.78
CA ILE A 338 0.70 -3.22 0.27
C ILE A 338 1.85 -3.39 1.28
N ALA A 339 2.11 -4.63 1.71
CA ALA A 339 3.17 -4.92 2.67
C ALA A 339 4.56 -4.51 2.17
N ARG A 340 4.90 -4.89 0.92
CA ARG A 340 6.18 -4.54 0.29
C ARG A 340 6.31 -3.04 0.01
N SER A 341 5.26 -2.40 -0.48
CA SER A 341 5.31 -0.98 -0.87
C SER A 341 5.35 -0.05 0.33
N LEU A 342 4.59 -0.35 1.39
CA LEU A 342 4.59 0.44 2.62
C LEU A 342 5.66 0.00 3.63
N GLN A 343 6.39 -1.08 3.32
CA GLN A 343 7.38 -1.73 4.18
C GLN A 343 6.86 -1.96 5.60
N VAL A 344 5.64 -2.48 5.68
CA VAL A 344 4.97 -2.82 6.95
C VAL A 344 5.15 -4.31 7.25
N PRO A 345 5.30 -4.69 8.53
CA PRO A 345 5.60 -6.07 8.91
C PRO A 345 4.40 -7.01 8.73
N TYR A 346 3.19 -6.47 8.60
CA TYR A 346 1.97 -7.24 8.48
C TYR A 346 0.85 -6.46 7.80
N VAL A 347 0.17 -7.15 6.87
CA VAL A 347 -1.08 -6.71 6.24
C VAL A 347 -2.01 -7.91 6.15
N ALA A 348 -3.28 -7.71 6.49
CA ALA A 348 -4.30 -8.73 6.35
C ALA A 348 -5.63 -8.15 5.87
N VAL A 349 -6.43 -8.98 5.21
CA VAL A 349 -7.81 -8.70 4.83
C VAL A 349 -8.72 -9.67 5.55
N GLU A 350 -9.61 -9.12 6.37
CA GLU A 350 -10.65 -9.83 7.09
C GLU A 350 -11.99 -9.54 6.38
N LEU A 351 -12.71 -10.56 5.92
CA LEU A 351 -14.06 -10.37 5.35
C LEU A 351 -15.11 -10.92 6.31
N GLY A 352 -16.29 -10.28 6.32
CA GLY A 352 -17.44 -10.74 7.09
C GLY A 352 -17.23 -10.67 8.61
N GLY A 353 -17.58 -9.53 9.21
CA GLY A 353 -17.64 -9.36 10.66
C GLY A 353 -18.59 -8.22 11.01
N ASP A 354 -19.58 -8.50 11.86
CA ASP A 354 -20.54 -7.50 12.33
C ASP A 354 -19.89 -6.48 13.29
N ASP A 355 -20.51 -5.31 13.40
CA ASP A 355 -20.22 -4.31 14.46
C ASP A 355 -20.37 -4.90 15.89
N ALA A 356 -21.01 -6.07 16.03
CA ALA A 356 -21.19 -6.81 17.27
C ALA A 356 -19.95 -7.59 17.75
N GLY A 357 -18.77 -7.38 17.16
CA GLY A 357 -17.49 -7.89 17.69
C GLY A 357 -17.14 -9.33 17.31
N ARG A 358 -17.83 -9.94 16.34
CA ARG A 358 -17.37 -11.20 15.74
C ARG A 358 -16.13 -10.93 14.87
N PRO A 359 -14.99 -11.62 15.11
CA PRO A 359 -13.81 -11.44 14.28
C PRO A 359 -14.11 -11.86 12.85
N GLY A 360 -13.66 -11.06 11.89
CA GLY A 360 -13.84 -11.38 10.49
C GLY A 360 -13.06 -12.62 10.09
N GLN A 361 -13.52 -13.36 9.08
CA GLN A 361 -12.77 -14.49 8.57
C GLN A 361 -11.54 -13.97 7.81
N LEU A 362 -10.36 -14.38 8.26
CA LEU A 362 -9.09 -14.03 7.64
C LEU A 362 -9.01 -14.70 6.26
N HIS A 363 -9.00 -13.90 5.20
CA HIS A 363 -8.95 -14.41 3.83
C HIS A 363 -7.59 -14.26 3.16
N ALA A 364 -6.82 -13.25 3.53
CA ALA A 364 -5.47 -13.06 3.03
C ALA A 364 -4.60 -12.40 4.11
N GLU A 365 -3.37 -12.88 4.24
CA GLU A 365 -2.38 -12.41 5.20
C GLU A 365 -1.01 -12.34 4.53
N HIS A 366 -0.25 -11.31 4.86
CA HIS A 366 1.16 -11.19 4.51
C HIS A 366 1.96 -10.69 5.70
N GLY A 367 2.96 -11.46 6.13
CA GLY A 367 3.88 -11.10 7.22
C GLY A 367 3.46 -11.60 8.60
N ARG A 368 3.91 -10.95 9.68
CA ARG A 368 3.53 -11.27 11.06
C ARG A 368 3.33 -10.00 11.88
N ALA A 369 2.20 -9.90 12.58
CA ALA A 369 1.89 -8.75 13.43
C ALA A 369 2.83 -8.69 14.65
N THR A 370 3.96 -8.00 14.50
CA THR A 370 4.95 -7.81 15.58
C THR A 370 4.71 -6.52 16.36
N THR A 371 3.81 -5.68 15.88
CA THR A 371 3.54 -4.31 16.33
C THR A 371 2.03 -4.07 16.41
N SER A 372 1.62 -2.93 16.97
CA SER A 372 0.21 -2.54 17.01
C SER A 372 -0.39 -2.44 15.61
N VAL A 373 -1.61 -2.93 15.44
CA VAL A 373 -2.35 -2.92 14.17
C VAL A 373 -3.38 -1.80 14.13
N GLU A 374 -3.45 -1.11 13.00
CA GLU A 374 -4.54 -0.19 12.65
C GLU A 374 -5.49 -0.88 11.66
N ARG A 375 -6.79 -0.58 11.77
CA ARG A 375 -7.85 -1.21 10.97
C ARG A 375 -8.55 -0.14 10.13
N PHE A 376 -8.73 -0.44 8.85
CA PHE A 376 -9.38 0.42 7.88
C PHE A 376 -10.61 -0.29 7.32
N ASP A 377 -11.75 0.37 7.37
CA ASP A 377 -13.02 -0.21 6.93
C ASP A 377 -13.06 -0.34 5.40
N MET A 378 -13.45 -1.53 4.93
CA MET A 378 -13.67 -1.82 3.52
C MET A 378 -15.17 -1.74 3.26
N VAL A 379 -15.64 -0.61 2.74
CA VAL A 379 -17.06 -0.34 2.48
C VAL A 379 -17.31 -0.26 0.98
N THR A 380 -18.40 -0.87 0.50
CA THR A 380 -18.86 -0.79 -0.89
C THR A 380 -20.37 -0.58 -0.87
N HIS A 381 -20.88 0.41 -1.62
CA HIS A 381 -22.32 0.75 -1.67
C HIS A 381 -23.00 0.94 -0.29
N GLY A 382 -22.27 1.40 0.72
CA GLY A 382 -22.80 1.61 2.08
C GLY A 382 -22.79 0.36 2.96
N GLU A 383 -22.42 -0.80 2.43
CA GLU A 383 -22.25 -2.03 3.19
C GLU A 383 -20.77 -2.30 3.48
N ARG A 384 -20.47 -2.72 4.71
CA ARG A 384 -19.11 -3.11 5.10
C ARG A 384 -18.82 -4.53 4.62
N VAL A 385 -17.93 -4.65 3.65
CA VAL A 385 -17.47 -5.93 3.08
C VAL A 385 -16.44 -6.60 4.01
N GLY A 386 -15.62 -5.79 4.69
CA GLY A 386 -14.56 -6.29 5.56
C GLY A 386 -13.70 -5.20 6.20
N ARG A 387 -12.52 -5.59 6.67
CA ARG A 387 -11.50 -4.68 7.22
C ARG A 387 -10.12 -5.02 6.66
N LEU A 388 -9.39 -3.97 6.28
CA LEU A 388 -7.97 -4.02 5.97
C LEU A 388 -7.19 -3.75 7.26
N VAL A 389 -6.36 -4.70 7.68
CA VAL A 389 -5.57 -4.63 8.91
C VAL A 389 -4.11 -4.41 8.54
N VAL A 390 -3.49 -3.38 9.08
CA VAL A 390 -2.11 -3.01 8.77
C VAL A 390 -1.34 -2.77 10.06
N ALA A 391 -0.20 -3.45 10.22
CA ALA A 391 0.65 -3.24 11.39
C ALA A 391 1.54 -2.02 11.24
N ASN A 392 1.79 -1.34 12.36
CA ASN A 392 2.68 -0.19 12.41
C ASN A 392 4.13 -0.62 12.16
N ARG A 393 4.92 0.24 11.51
CA ARG A 393 6.30 -0.11 11.12
C ARG A 393 7.23 -0.39 12.31
N SER A 394 6.97 0.24 13.45
CA SER A 394 7.75 0.06 14.68
C SER A 394 6.85 0.26 15.90
N ALA A 395 7.25 -0.31 17.05
CA ALA A 395 6.53 -0.13 18.30
C ALA A 395 6.36 1.37 18.62
N GLY A 396 5.12 1.82 18.80
CA GLY A 396 4.78 3.22 19.11
C GLY A 396 4.70 4.20 17.93
N ALA A 397 5.11 3.82 16.71
CA ALA A 397 4.91 4.65 15.53
C ALA A 397 3.44 4.58 15.08
N ARG A 398 2.84 5.72 14.74
CA ARG A 398 1.50 5.82 14.13
C ARG A 398 1.63 6.22 12.67
N PHE A 399 0.67 5.81 11.84
CA PHE A 399 0.60 6.32 10.47
C PHE A 399 0.32 7.82 10.46
N THR A 400 0.99 8.54 9.57
CA THR A 400 0.72 9.97 9.34
C THR A 400 -0.71 10.17 8.79
N PRO A 401 -1.31 11.36 8.93
CA PRO A 401 -2.64 11.64 8.36
C PRO A 401 -2.73 11.36 6.86
N VAL A 402 -1.65 11.60 6.12
CA VAL A 402 -1.55 11.32 4.67
C VAL A 402 -1.54 9.82 4.41
N GLU A 403 -0.74 9.05 5.14
CA GLU A 403 -0.71 7.59 5.01
C GLU A 403 -2.03 6.94 5.40
N ARG A 404 -2.71 7.45 6.44
CA ARG A 404 -4.04 6.97 6.83
C ARG A 404 -5.08 7.20 5.73
N ARG A 405 -5.08 8.37 5.09
CA ARG A 405 -5.96 8.65 3.94
C ARG A 405 -5.66 7.70 2.79
N LEU A 406 -4.38 7.51 2.46
CA LEU A 406 -4.00 6.57 1.41
C LEU A 406 -4.43 5.13 1.73
N LEU A 407 -4.23 4.67 2.97
CA LEU A 407 -4.66 3.34 3.40
C LEU A 407 -6.19 3.19 3.37
N SER A 408 -6.94 4.24 3.71
CA SER A 408 -8.39 4.29 3.52
C SER A 408 -8.78 4.18 2.03
N ASP A 409 -8.10 4.89 1.14
CA ASP A 409 -8.35 4.82 -0.31
C ASP A 409 -8.01 3.44 -0.88
N VAL A 410 -6.93 2.83 -0.40
CA VAL A 410 -6.57 1.45 -0.75
C VAL A 410 -7.60 0.45 -0.21
N ALA A 411 -8.11 0.66 1.01
CA ALA A 411 -9.17 -0.18 1.58
C ALA A 411 -10.47 -0.10 0.76
N LEU A 412 -10.79 1.07 0.20
CA LEU A 412 -11.92 1.24 -0.72
C LEU A 412 -11.73 0.48 -2.03
N HIS A 413 -10.53 0.52 -2.64
CA HIS A 413 -10.27 -0.27 -3.86
C HIS A 413 -10.26 -1.78 -3.56
N ALA A 414 -9.71 -2.18 -2.41
CA ALA A 414 -9.73 -3.56 -1.96
C ALA A 414 -11.16 -4.05 -1.66
N SER A 415 -12.08 -3.16 -1.23
CA SER A 415 -13.48 -3.52 -0.95
C SER A 415 -14.20 -3.97 -2.22
N VAL A 416 -14.02 -3.23 -3.32
CA VAL A 416 -14.57 -3.57 -4.64
C VAL A 416 -14.02 -4.92 -5.11
N ALA A 417 -12.69 -5.11 -5.05
CA ALA A 417 -12.05 -6.36 -5.46
C ALA A 417 -12.54 -7.57 -4.63
N ALA A 418 -12.68 -7.40 -3.30
CA ALA A 418 -13.20 -8.42 -2.40
C ALA A 418 -14.67 -8.77 -2.71
N ALA A 419 -15.52 -7.77 -2.96
CA ALA A 419 -16.91 -7.96 -3.32
C ALA A 419 -17.05 -8.71 -4.65
N SER A 420 -16.28 -8.34 -5.67
CA SER A 420 -16.26 -9.04 -6.97
C SER A 420 -15.79 -10.49 -6.83
N ALA A 421 -14.71 -10.73 -6.06
CA ALA A 421 -14.22 -12.09 -5.82
C ALA A 421 -15.24 -12.98 -5.10
N ARG A 422 -16.00 -12.42 -4.16
CA ARG A 422 -17.12 -13.11 -3.49
C ARG A 422 -18.23 -13.45 -4.47
N LEU A 423 -18.70 -12.47 -5.26
CA LEU A 423 -19.76 -12.69 -6.25
C LEU A 423 -19.39 -13.75 -7.29
N ILE A 424 -18.14 -13.74 -7.78
CA ILE A 424 -17.67 -14.73 -8.75
C ILE A 424 -17.64 -16.13 -8.13
N ARG A 425 -17.27 -16.25 -6.85
CA ARG A 425 -17.30 -17.52 -6.11
C ARG A 425 -18.73 -18.04 -5.99
N ASP A 426 -19.65 -17.20 -5.54
CA ASP A 426 -21.06 -17.55 -5.37
C ASP A 426 -21.70 -17.96 -6.71
N LEU A 427 -21.35 -17.27 -7.79
CA LEU A 427 -21.79 -17.61 -9.15
C LEU A 427 -21.22 -18.96 -9.62
N ARG A 428 -19.93 -19.24 -9.38
CA ARG A 428 -19.30 -20.52 -9.72
C ARG A 428 -19.97 -21.67 -8.97
N GLU A 429 -20.15 -21.51 -7.66
CA GLU A 429 -20.77 -22.54 -6.82
C GLU A 429 -22.23 -22.80 -7.24
N SER A 430 -23.00 -21.74 -7.51
CA SER A 430 -24.36 -21.85 -8.04
C SER A 430 -24.40 -22.58 -9.40
N ARG A 431 -23.47 -22.24 -10.31
CA ARG A 431 -23.36 -22.90 -11.62
C ARG A 431 -22.98 -24.37 -11.49
N GLU A 432 -22.05 -24.71 -10.60
CA GLU A 432 -21.64 -26.09 -10.33
C GLU A 432 -22.83 -26.90 -9.79
N ARG A 433 -23.58 -26.38 -8.82
CA ARG A 433 -24.80 -27.02 -8.31
C ARG A 433 -25.83 -27.25 -9.42
N LEU A 434 -26.06 -26.27 -10.29
CA LEU A 434 -26.97 -26.39 -11.43
C LEU A 434 -26.52 -27.46 -12.44
N VAL A 435 -25.22 -27.51 -12.75
CA VAL A 435 -24.66 -28.52 -13.67
C VAL A 435 -24.78 -29.92 -13.06
N MET A 436 -24.48 -30.08 -11.78
CA MET A 436 -24.62 -31.36 -11.09
C MET A 436 -26.06 -31.83 -11.04
N ALA A 437 -27.01 -30.93 -10.72
CA ALA A 437 -28.44 -31.25 -10.73
C ALA A 437 -28.94 -31.66 -12.13
N ARG A 438 -28.51 -30.94 -13.18
CA ARG A 438 -28.83 -31.27 -14.59
C ARG A 438 -28.31 -32.64 -15.00
N GLU A 439 -27.08 -32.96 -14.63
CA GLU A 439 -26.45 -34.23 -15.00
C GLU A 439 -27.07 -35.41 -14.26
N GLU A 440 -27.44 -35.23 -12.98
CA GLU A 440 -28.15 -36.27 -12.22
C GLU A 440 -29.54 -36.54 -12.82
N GLU A 441 -30.28 -35.50 -13.19
CA GLU A 441 -31.58 -35.68 -13.84
C GLU A 441 -31.45 -36.37 -15.20
N ARG A 442 -30.45 -36.02 -15.99
CA ARG A 442 -30.17 -36.69 -17.27
C ARG A 442 -29.84 -38.17 -17.07
N ARG A 443 -29.07 -38.50 -16.03
CA ARG A 443 -28.73 -39.90 -15.69
C ARG A 443 -29.94 -40.69 -15.23
N ARG A 444 -30.81 -40.07 -14.43
CA ARG A 444 -32.10 -40.64 -14.03
C ARG A 444 -32.97 -40.94 -15.24
N LEU A 445 -33.21 -39.96 -16.11
CA LEU A 445 -34.00 -40.14 -17.33
C LEU A 445 -33.44 -41.24 -18.23
N ARG A 446 -32.12 -41.33 -18.39
CA ARG A 446 -31.49 -42.40 -19.18
C ARG A 446 -31.73 -43.78 -18.55
N ARG A 447 -31.66 -43.90 -17.23
CA ARG A 447 -31.94 -45.15 -16.51
C ARG A 447 -33.40 -45.55 -16.68
N ASP A 448 -34.33 -44.63 -16.43
CA ASP A 448 -35.77 -44.90 -16.55
C ASP A 448 -36.14 -45.31 -17.98
N LEU A 449 -35.56 -44.67 -19.01
CA LEU A 449 -35.73 -45.07 -20.41
C LEU A 449 -35.11 -46.44 -20.73
N HIS A 450 -33.88 -46.71 -20.26
CA HIS A 450 -33.16 -47.94 -20.58
C HIS A 450 -33.78 -49.16 -19.88
N ASP A 451 -34.12 -49.02 -18.60
CA ASP A 451 -34.63 -50.10 -17.76
C ASP A 451 -36.12 -50.38 -18.03
N GLY A 452 -36.89 -49.35 -18.39
CA GLY A 452 -38.29 -49.50 -18.79
C GLY A 452 -38.47 -50.00 -20.23
N LEU A 453 -37.91 -49.29 -21.22
CA LEU A 453 -38.22 -49.55 -22.63
C LEU A 453 -37.30 -50.59 -23.28
N GLY A 454 -36.06 -50.73 -22.79
CA GLY A 454 -35.05 -51.62 -23.38
C GLY A 454 -35.48 -53.09 -23.42
N PRO A 455 -35.83 -53.70 -22.27
CA PRO A 455 -36.31 -55.08 -22.21
C PRO A 455 -37.61 -55.29 -23.01
N ALA A 456 -38.52 -54.33 -22.97
CA ALA A 456 -39.79 -54.41 -23.68
C ALA A 456 -39.61 -54.46 -25.21
N PHE A 457 -38.77 -53.58 -25.78
CA PHE A 457 -38.47 -53.62 -27.22
C PHE A 457 -37.71 -54.88 -27.65
N ALA A 458 -36.84 -55.41 -26.78
CA ALA A 458 -36.17 -56.69 -27.03
C ALA A 458 -37.19 -57.85 -27.08
N GLY A 459 -38.13 -57.88 -26.13
CA GLY A 459 -39.23 -58.85 -26.08
C GLY A 459 -40.13 -58.79 -27.33
N MET A 460 -40.58 -57.59 -27.71
CA MET A 460 -41.35 -57.37 -28.93
C MET A 460 -40.60 -57.83 -30.20
N SER A 461 -39.29 -57.56 -30.27
CA SER A 461 -38.46 -58.02 -31.39
C SER A 461 -38.40 -59.55 -31.49
N MET A 462 -38.42 -60.27 -30.35
CA MET A 462 -38.50 -61.74 -30.33
C MET A 462 -39.89 -62.25 -30.73
N GLN A 463 -40.97 -61.61 -30.27
CA GLN A 463 -42.35 -61.92 -30.66
C GLN A 463 -42.55 -61.78 -32.18
N VAL A 464 -42.04 -60.72 -32.79
CA VAL A 464 -42.09 -60.52 -34.26
C VAL A 464 -41.36 -61.63 -35.00
N ARG A 465 -40.18 -62.05 -34.52
CA ARG A 465 -39.44 -63.19 -35.12
C ARG A 465 -40.19 -64.51 -34.99
N ALA A 466 -40.87 -64.72 -33.86
CA ALA A 466 -41.71 -65.90 -33.64
C ALA A 466 -42.93 -65.90 -34.58
N ALA A 467 -43.64 -64.78 -34.68
CA ALA A 467 -44.76 -64.59 -35.60
C ALA A 467 -44.35 -64.89 -37.05
N ARG A 468 -43.18 -64.41 -37.49
CA ARG A 468 -42.67 -64.67 -38.86
C ARG A 468 -42.40 -66.16 -39.12
N LYS A 469 -42.02 -66.94 -38.11
CA LYS A 469 -41.81 -68.40 -38.24
C LYS A 469 -43.11 -69.19 -38.27
N LEU A 470 -44.17 -68.69 -37.63
CA LEU A 470 -45.49 -69.31 -37.55
C LEU A 470 -46.39 -68.97 -38.75
N ALA A 471 -46.01 -67.95 -39.53
CA ALA A 471 -46.73 -67.52 -40.72
C ALA A 471 -46.92 -68.68 -41.72
N GLY A 472 -48.17 -69.07 -41.93
CA GLY A 472 -48.56 -70.15 -42.85
C GLY A 472 -48.55 -71.56 -42.25
N THR A 473 -48.22 -71.73 -40.96
CA THR A 473 -48.19 -73.04 -40.28
C THR A 473 -49.25 -73.18 -39.20
N ASP A 474 -49.45 -72.14 -38.39
CA ASP A 474 -50.42 -72.13 -37.27
C ASP A 474 -51.01 -70.72 -37.11
N GLN A 475 -52.20 -70.53 -37.69
CA GLN A 475 -52.88 -69.23 -37.76
C GLN A 475 -53.38 -68.76 -36.39
N GLU A 476 -53.79 -69.68 -35.53
CA GLU A 476 -54.38 -69.37 -34.23
C GLU A 476 -53.30 -68.85 -33.27
N ARG A 477 -52.15 -69.52 -33.26
CA ARG A 477 -50.98 -69.11 -32.46
C ARG A 477 -50.30 -67.85 -32.99
N LEU A 478 -50.32 -67.64 -34.32
CA LEU A 478 -49.89 -66.38 -34.93
C LEU A 478 -50.75 -65.21 -34.44
N THR A 479 -52.08 -65.38 -34.43
CA THR A 479 -53.02 -64.34 -33.97
C THR A 479 -52.76 -63.98 -32.51
N GLN A 480 -52.57 -64.97 -31.63
CA GLN A 480 -52.24 -64.74 -30.21
C GLN A 480 -50.94 -63.93 -30.00
N ILE A 481 -49.89 -64.21 -30.79
CA ILE A 481 -48.63 -63.45 -30.70
C ILE A 481 -48.82 -62.02 -31.18
N LEU A 482 -49.60 -61.79 -32.23
CA LEU A 482 -49.87 -60.45 -32.75
C LEU A 482 -50.72 -59.61 -31.79
N ASP A 483 -51.71 -60.21 -31.13
CA ASP A 483 -52.53 -59.54 -30.11
C ASP A 483 -51.68 -59.15 -28.89
N GLY A 484 -50.83 -60.08 -28.40
CA GLY A 484 -49.89 -59.78 -27.31
C GLY A 484 -48.90 -58.67 -27.67
N LEU A 485 -48.35 -58.69 -28.89
CA LEU A 485 -47.48 -57.63 -29.40
C LEU A 485 -48.19 -56.27 -29.45
N ALA A 486 -49.48 -56.24 -29.83
CA ALA A 486 -50.28 -55.02 -29.88
C ALA A 486 -50.57 -54.46 -28.48
N ASP A 487 -50.79 -55.33 -27.49
CA ASP A 487 -50.95 -54.95 -26.08
C ASP A 487 -49.63 -54.42 -25.48
N ASP A 488 -48.51 -55.08 -25.75
CA ASP A 488 -47.17 -54.66 -25.31
C ASP A 488 -46.80 -53.29 -25.92
N LEU A 489 -47.09 -53.07 -27.21
CA LEU A 489 -46.90 -51.76 -27.87
C LEU A 489 -47.76 -50.66 -27.25
N ARG A 490 -49.02 -50.95 -26.92
CA ARG A 490 -49.91 -49.99 -26.24
C ARG A 490 -49.38 -49.63 -24.86
N THR A 491 -48.88 -50.61 -24.11
CA THR A 491 -48.30 -50.43 -22.78
C THR A 491 -47.05 -49.55 -22.83
N CYS A 492 -46.06 -49.86 -23.69
CA CYS A 492 -44.87 -49.02 -23.83
C CYS A 492 -45.17 -47.61 -24.35
N THR A 493 -46.15 -47.45 -25.24
CA THR A 493 -46.58 -46.10 -25.67
C THR A 493 -47.17 -45.31 -24.50
N GLY A 494 -47.89 -45.98 -23.58
CA GLY A 494 -48.37 -45.40 -22.33
C GLY A 494 -47.24 -44.97 -21.40
N GLU A 495 -46.24 -45.83 -21.19
CA GLU A 495 -45.06 -45.54 -20.36
C GLU A 495 -44.24 -44.36 -20.91
N VAL A 496 -44.00 -44.32 -22.23
CA VAL A 496 -43.35 -43.17 -22.88
C VAL A 496 -44.15 -41.89 -22.68
N ARG A 497 -45.48 -41.94 -22.86
CA ARG A 497 -46.33 -40.76 -22.64
C ARG A 497 -46.29 -40.29 -21.20
N GLN A 498 -46.30 -41.20 -20.23
CA GLN A 498 -46.18 -40.87 -18.82
C GLN A 498 -44.83 -40.20 -18.52
N LEU A 499 -43.71 -40.75 -19.02
CA LEU A 499 -42.37 -40.16 -18.90
C LEU A 499 -42.27 -38.77 -19.54
N VAL A 500 -42.93 -38.55 -20.68
CA VAL A 500 -42.98 -37.25 -21.37
C VAL A 500 -43.89 -36.26 -20.62
N ASP A 501 -45.04 -36.70 -20.12
CA ASP A 501 -45.95 -35.87 -19.33
C ASP A 501 -45.31 -35.39 -18.02
N GLU A 502 -44.40 -36.16 -17.43
CA GLU A 502 -43.57 -35.73 -16.29
C GLU A 502 -42.67 -34.54 -16.64
N LEU A 503 -42.19 -34.44 -17.90
CA LEU A 503 -41.33 -33.35 -18.38
C LEU A 503 -42.12 -32.12 -18.82
N ARG A 504 -43.22 -32.29 -19.55
CA ARG A 504 -44.18 -31.23 -19.89
C ARG A 504 -45.54 -31.88 -20.17
N PRO A 505 -46.60 -31.57 -19.39
CA PRO A 505 -47.93 -32.12 -19.60
C PRO A 505 -48.42 -31.86 -21.04
N ALA A 506 -48.82 -32.90 -21.77
CA ALA A 506 -49.31 -32.79 -23.15
C ALA A 506 -50.55 -31.88 -23.27
N ALA A 507 -51.32 -31.72 -22.19
CA ALA A 507 -52.44 -30.78 -22.12
C ALA A 507 -52.02 -29.33 -22.47
N LEU A 508 -50.76 -28.96 -22.20
CA LEU A 508 -50.22 -27.62 -22.47
C LEU A 508 -49.85 -27.36 -23.93
N ASP A 509 -49.88 -28.37 -24.81
CA ASP A 509 -49.57 -28.16 -26.24
C ASP A 509 -50.61 -27.30 -26.96
N ARG A 510 -51.85 -27.27 -26.45
CA ARG A 510 -52.92 -26.38 -26.91
C ARG A 510 -52.99 -25.06 -26.14
N GLY A 511 -52.00 -24.80 -25.26
CA GLY A 511 -51.89 -23.59 -24.43
C GLY A 511 -52.52 -23.74 -23.04
N LEU A 512 -52.04 -22.93 -22.08
CA LEU A 512 -52.41 -23.01 -20.66
C LEU A 512 -53.92 -22.90 -20.42
N GLU A 513 -54.61 -22.01 -21.11
CA GLU A 513 -56.07 -21.86 -20.99
C GLU A 513 -56.80 -23.17 -21.29
N SER A 514 -56.45 -23.83 -22.39
CA SER A 514 -57.08 -25.10 -22.78
C SER A 514 -56.77 -26.22 -21.79
N ALA A 515 -55.55 -26.24 -21.25
CA ALA A 515 -55.10 -27.22 -20.27
C ALA A 515 -55.84 -27.07 -18.94
N LEU A 516 -55.97 -25.83 -18.43
CA LEU A 516 -56.70 -25.55 -17.20
C LEU A 516 -58.20 -25.85 -17.35
N ARG A 517 -58.78 -25.55 -18.51
CA ARG A 517 -60.19 -25.89 -18.79
C ARG A 517 -60.42 -27.39 -18.77
N ALA A 518 -59.53 -28.16 -19.39
CA ALA A 518 -59.60 -29.63 -19.35
C ALA A 518 -59.37 -30.19 -17.93
N GLU A 519 -58.44 -29.61 -17.16
CA GLU A 519 -58.19 -30.03 -15.78
C GLU A 519 -59.39 -29.73 -14.87
N CYS A 520 -60.00 -28.55 -14.96
CA CYS A 520 -61.20 -28.23 -14.20
C CYS A 520 -62.36 -29.16 -14.56
N GLN A 521 -62.58 -29.45 -15.85
CA GLN A 521 -63.62 -30.37 -16.31
C GLN A 521 -63.44 -31.78 -15.77
N ARG A 522 -62.21 -32.25 -15.57
CA ARG A 522 -61.91 -33.57 -15.00
C ARG A 522 -62.39 -33.71 -13.56
N PHE A 523 -62.40 -32.63 -12.79
CA PHE A 523 -62.86 -32.62 -11.39
C PHE A 523 -64.31 -32.14 -11.23
N ASP A 524 -64.93 -31.62 -12.30
CA ASP A 524 -66.33 -31.21 -12.32
C ASP A 524 -67.23 -32.46 -12.42
N GLY A 525 -68.13 -32.64 -11.45
CA GLY A 525 -68.95 -33.84 -11.35
C GLY A 525 -70.10 -33.71 -10.34
N PRO A 526 -70.85 -34.79 -10.08
CA PRO A 526 -72.08 -34.74 -9.28
C PRO A 526 -71.87 -34.29 -7.82
N ASN A 527 -70.65 -34.40 -7.29
CA ASN A 527 -70.33 -34.08 -5.90
C ASN A 527 -69.53 -32.77 -5.73
N LEU A 528 -69.00 -32.20 -6.82
CA LEU A 528 -68.16 -31.00 -6.79
C LEU A 528 -68.33 -30.23 -8.10
N SER A 529 -68.80 -28.99 -8.01
CA SER A 529 -68.88 -28.08 -9.16
C SER A 529 -67.61 -27.23 -9.27
N VAL A 530 -66.88 -27.34 -10.38
CA VAL A 530 -65.63 -26.59 -10.61
C VAL A 530 -65.82 -25.56 -11.71
N ARG A 531 -65.67 -24.27 -11.37
CA ARG A 531 -65.76 -23.17 -12.34
C ARG A 531 -64.39 -22.54 -12.59
N LEU A 532 -64.01 -22.47 -13.87
CA LEU A 532 -62.82 -21.74 -14.33
C LEU A 532 -63.23 -20.36 -14.86
N ARG A 533 -62.64 -19.30 -14.30
CA ARG A 533 -62.81 -17.93 -14.76
C ARG A 533 -61.45 -17.34 -15.11
N ILE A 534 -61.25 -17.05 -16.39
CA ILE A 534 -60.06 -16.37 -16.89
C ILE A 534 -60.51 -14.94 -17.20
N GLU A 535 -59.98 -13.95 -16.47
CA GLU A 535 -60.46 -12.56 -16.58
C GLU A 535 -59.89 -11.84 -17.82
N ASP A 536 -58.68 -12.20 -18.25
CA ASP A 536 -58.00 -11.64 -19.43
C ASP A 536 -57.50 -12.75 -20.36
N ALA A 537 -57.47 -12.51 -21.68
CA ALA A 537 -56.88 -13.47 -22.62
C ALA A 537 -55.41 -13.71 -22.26
N LEU A 538 -55.03 -14.98 -22.03
CA LEU A 538 -53.68 -15.32 -21.62
C LEU A 538 -52.71 -15.15 -22.81
N PRO A 539 -51.69 -14.28 -22.72
CA PRO A 539 -50.65 -14.19 -23.74
C PRO A 539 -49.79 -15.46 -23.74
N ARG A 540 -48.87 -15.60 -24.71
CA ARG A 540 -47.85 -16.66 -24.65
C ARG A 540 -46.98 -16.46 -23.42
N LEU A 541 -47.06 -17.41 -22.49
CA LEU A 541 -46.27 -17.42 -21.26
C LEU A 541 -45.00 -18.26 -21.47
N PRO A 542 -43.93 -18.03 -20.69
CA PRO A 542 -42.80 -18.95 -20.64
C PRO A 542 -43.28 -20.36 -20.25
N ALA A 543 -42.80 -21.40 -20.94
CA ALA A 543 -43.24 -22.78 -20.71
C ALA A 543 -43.14 -23.23 -19.24
N ALA A 544 -42.12 -22.78 -18.51
CA ALA A 544 -41.96 -23.07 -17.08
C ALA A 544 -43.12 -22.50 -16.23
N VAL A 545 -43.60 -21.30 -16.56
CA VAL A 545 -44.76 -20.67 -15.89
C VAL A 545 -46.04 -21.44 -16.21
N GLU A 546 -46.22 -21.88 -17.46
CA GLU A 546 -47.38 -22.70 -17.85
C GLU A 546 -47.42 -24.05 -17.12
N VAL A 547 -46.28 -24.73 -17.03
CA VAL A 547 -46.15 -26.01 -16.32
C VAL A 547 -46.41 -25.84 -14.82
N ALA A 548 -45.80 -24.83 -14.19
CA ALA A 548 -46.02 -24.57 -12.77
C ALA A 548 -47.49 -24.22 -12.49
N ALA A 549 -48.10 -23.34 -13.29
CA ALA A 549 -49.51 -22.97 -13.18
C ALA A 549 -50.42 -24.20 -13.28
N TYR A 550 -50.23 -25.05 -14.29
CA TYR A 550 -51.03 -26.26 -14.49
C TYR A 550 -50.89 -27.25 -13.33
N ARG A 551 -49.66 -27.51 -12.87
CA ARG A 551 -49.41 -28.45 -11.76
C ARG A 551 -49.95 -27.93 -10.43
N ILE A 552 -49.83 -26.63 -10.17
CA ILE A 552 -50.38 -25.98 -8.96
C ILE A 552 -51.91 -26.07 -8.95
N VAL A 553 -52.58 -25.75 -10.08
CA VAL A 553 -54.04 -25.87 -10.17
C VAL A 553 -54.48 -27.33 -10.01
N GLY A 554 -53.80 -28.28 -10.64
CA GLY A 554 -54.10 -29.71 -10.50
C GLY A 554 -53.98 -30.21 -9.05
N GLU A 555 -52.91 -29.82 -8.35
CA GLU A 555 -52.72 -30.18 -6.94
C GLU A 555 -53.75 -29.49 -6.03
N ALA A 556 -54.09 -28.23 -6.29
CA ALA A 556 -55.15 -27.52 -5.58
C ALA A 556 -56.51 -28.21 -5.74
N LEU A 557 -56.90 -28.57 -6.97
CA LEU A 557 -58.15 -29.28 -7.24
C LEU A 557 -58.17 -30.69 -6.63
N ALA A 558 -57.04 -31.41 -6.66
CA ALA A 558 -56.91 -32.70 -6.00
C ALA A 558 -57.09 -32.59 -4.47
N ASN A 559 -56.53 -31.54 -3.87
CA ASN A 559 -56.71 -31.26 -2.45
C ASN A 559 -58.17 -30.92 -2.11
N VAL A 560 -58.85 -30.13 -2.95
CA VAL A 560 -60.30 -29.87 -2.78
C VAL A 560 -61.10 -31.16 -2.83
N ALA A 561 -60.89 -31.98 -3.85
CA ALA A 561 -61.63 -33.23 -4.05
C ALA A 561 -61.41 -34.26 -2.93
N ARG A 562 -60.18 -34.34 -2.37
CA ARG A 562 -59.85 -35.32 -1.32
C ARG A 562 -60.12 -34.84 0.10
N HIS A 563 -60.00 -33.53 0.35
CA HIS A 563 -59.89 -33.01 1.72
C HIS A 563 -60.92 -31.94 2.07
N ALA A 564 -61.42 -31.16 1.12
CA ALA A 564 -62.25 -29.98 1.45
C ALA A 564 -63.70 -30.31 1.83
N ARG A 565 -64.27 -31.44 1.36
CA ARG A 565 -65.74 -31.69 1.42
C ARG A 565 -66.55 -30.50 0.89
N ALA A 566 -66.02 -29.85 -0.14
CA ALA A 566 -66.61 -28.71 -0.82
C ALA A 566 -67.69 -29.17 -1.82
N HIS A 567 -68.69 -28.34 -2.05
CA HIS A 567 -69.68 -28.51 -3.12
C HIS A 567 -69.35 -27.61 -4.32
N SER A 568 -68.61 -26.53 -4.11
CA SER A 568 -68.17 -25.64 -5.18
C SER A 568 -66.71 -25.23 -5.04
N CYS A 569 -66.03 -25.13 -6.19
CA CYS A 569 -64.68 -24.62 -6.32
C CYS A 569 -64.60 -23.63 -7.49
N GLU A 570 -63.98 -22.48 -7.27
CA GLU A 570 -63.70 -21.48 -8.30
C GLU A 570 -62.19 -21.33 -8.49
N VAL A 571 -61.74 -21.46 -9.74
CA VAL A 571 -60.38 -21.17 -10.18
C VAL A 571 -60.43 -19.87 -10.98
N VAL A 572 -59.80 -18.82 -10.47
CA VAL A 572 -59.68 -17.53 -11.14
C VAL A 572 -58.25 -17.33 -11.60
N VAL A 573 -58.05 -17.01 -12.88
CA VAL A 573 -56.74 -16.71 -13.45
C VAL A 573 -56.75 -15.29 -14.00
N ARG A 574 -55.80 -14.49 -13.56
CA ARG A 574 -55.59 -13.11 -14.01
C ARG A 574 -54.17 -12.94 -14.52
N GLN A 575 -54.01 -12.18 -15.60
CA GLN A 575 -52.70 -11.87 -16.15
C GLN A 575 -52.42 -10.37 -16.09
N GLY A 576 -51.26 -10.03 -15.53
CA GLY A 576 -50.71 -8.67 -15.52
C GLY A 576 -49.19 -8.70 -15.61
N ARG A 577 -48.49 -8.03 -14.69
CA ARG A 577 -47.01 -8.18 -14.55
C ARG A 577 -46.57 -9.56 -14.02
N ALA A 578 -47.53 -10.32 -13.50
CA ALA A 578 -47.38 -11.69 -13.03
C ALA A 578 -48.68 -12.44 -13.37
N LEU A 579 -48.59 -13.76 -13.47
CA LEU A 579 -49.75 -14.63 -13.55
C LEU A 579 -50.25 -14.86 -12.12
N VAL A 580 -51.48 -14.46 -11.84
CA VAL A 580 -52.13 -14.65 -10.54
C VAL A 580 -53.19 -15.73 -10.68
N ILE A 581 -53.10 -16.75 -9.83
CA ILE A 581 -54.03 -17.87 -9.78
C ILE A 581 -54.65 -17.90 -8.39
N GLU A 582 -55.97 -17.86 -8.33
CA GLU A 582 -56.74 -18.01 -7.10
C GLU A 582 -57.62 -19.25 -7.21
N VAL A 583 -57.43 -20.20 -6.29
CA VAL A 583 -58.30 -21.39 -6.17
C VAL A 583 -59.04 -21.27 -4.84
N SER A 584 -60.36 -21.21 -4.91
CA SER A 584 -61.20 -21.07 -3.73
C SER A 584 -62.26 -22.16 -3.66
N ASP A 585 -62.52 -22.69 -2.47
CA ASP A 585 -63.57 -23.68 -2.21
C ASP A 585 -64.52 -23.23 -1.08
N ASP A 586 -65.67 -23.89 -0.95
CA ASP A 586 -66.68 -23.68 0.10
C ASP A 586 -66.70 -24.79 1.18
N GLY A 587 -65.61 -25.55 1.26
CA GLY A 587 -65.48 -26.72 2.13
C GLY A 587 -65.22 -26.39 3.60
N VAL A 588 -64.69 -27.36 4.34
CA VAL A 588 -64.45 -27.25 5.79
C VAL A 588 -63.28 -26.32 6.16
N GLY A 589 -62.51 -25.85 5.17
CA GLY A 589 -61.36 -24.98 5.34
C GLY A 589 -60.13 -25.65 5.96
N ILE A 590 -59.07 -24.86 6.17
CA ILE A 590 -57.80 -25.32 6.75
C ILE A 590 -57.68 -24.96 8.24
N ALA A 591 -57.41 -25.94 9.10
CA ALA A 591 -57.19 -25.74 10.53
C ALA A 591 -55.73 -25.31 10.80
N GLY A 592 -55.37 -24.07 10.45
CA GLY A 592 -54.07 -23.45 10.73
C GLY A 592 -52.85 -24.10 10.04
N PRO A 593 -51.64 -23.54 10.23
CA PRO A 593 -50.43 -24.04 9.57
C PRO A 593 -50.00 -25.39 10.17
N ARG A 594 -50.36 -26.49 9.49
CA ARG A 594 -49.81 -27.82 9.79
C ARG A 594 -48.50 -28.01 9.00
N PRO A 595 -47.38 -28.37 9.65
CA PRO A 595 -46.16 -28.77 8.95
C PRO A 595 -46.38 -30.12 8.24
N GLY A 596 -45.97 -30.26 6.97
CA GLY A 596 -45.78 -31.56 6.32
C GLY A 596 -46.90 -32.06 5.41
N GLY A 597 -47.72 -31.17 4.85
CA GLY A 597 -48.63 -31.55 3.76
C GLY A 597 -47.87 -31.57 2.42
N VAL A 598 -47.48 -32.76 1.94
CA VAL A 598 -46.68 -32.96 0.70
C VAL A 598 -47.23 -32.15 -0.50
N GLY A 599 -48.56 -32.02 -0.62
CA GLY A 599 -49.20 -31.23 -1.67
C GLY A 599 -49.04 -29.71 -1.54
N LEU A 600 -49.17 -29.17 -0.33
CA LEU A 600 -49.04 -27.72 -0.08
C LEU A 600 -47.58 -27.26 -0.20
N ASP A 601 -46.64 -28.08 0.28
CA ASP A 601 -45.21 -27.80 0.20
C ASP A 601 -44.73 -27.85 -1.27
N SER A 602 -45.19 -28.83 -2.05
CA SER A 602 -44.94 -28.91 -3.51
C SER A 602 -45.45 -27.67 -4.27
N MET A 603 -46.63 -27.14 -3.94
CA MET A 603 -47.14 -25.91 -4.55
C MET A 603 -46.29 -24.67 -4.21
N ARG A 604 -45.79 -24.58 -2.97
CA ARG A 604 -44.92 -23.48 -2.55
C ARG A 604 -43.54 -23.56 -3.18
N GLU A 605 -42.95 -24.74 -3.22
CA GLU A 605 -41.64 -25.00 -3.82
C GLU A 605 -41.67 -24.64 -5.31
N ARG A 606 -42.67 -25.13 -6.06
CA ARG A 606 -42.84 -24.82 -7.50
C ARG A 606 -43.05 -23.33 -7.78
N ALA A 607 -43.75 -22.62 -6.90
CA ALA A 607 -43.89 -21.16 -7.03
C ALA A 607 -42.54 -20.46 -6.78
N ALA A 608 -41.82 -20.86 -5.73
CA ALA A 608 -40.54 -20.29 -5.34
C ALA A 608 -39.43 -20.54 -6.38
N GLU A 609 -39.42 -21.70 -7.05
CA GLU A 609 -38.49 -22.03 -8.14
C GLU A 609 -38.55 -21.01 -9.28
N LEU A 610 -39.71 -20.39 -9.50
CA LEU A 610 -39.91 -19.35 -10.51
C LEU A 610 -39.77 -17.93 -9.95
N GLY A 611 -39.36 -17.77 -8.69
CA GLY A 611 -39.34 -16.48 -7.99
C GLY A 611 -40.74 -15.94 -7.68
N GLY A 612 -41.74 -16.82 -7.63
CA GLY A 612 -43.12 -16.53 -7.28
C GLY A 612 -43.46 -16.86 -5.83
N GLU A 613 -44.70 -16.58 -5.44
CA GLU A 613 -45.20 -16.74 -4.08
C GLU A 613 -46.49 -17.57 -4.09
N CYS A 614 -46.69 -18.41 -3.07
CA CYS A 614 -47.89 -19.22 -2.87
C CYS A 614 -48.38 -19.04 -1.43
N GLU A 615 -49.55 -18.44 -1.29
CA GLU A 615 -50.22 -18.17 -0.03
C GLU A 615 -51.46 -19.06 0.10
N VAL A 616 -51.66 -19.66 1.27
CA VAL A 616 -52.81 -20.53 1.54
C VAL A 616 -53.47 -20.04 2.82
N THR A 617 -54.72 -19.60 2.71
CA THR A 617 -55.49 -18.99 3.80
C THR A 617 -56.86 -19.66 3.95
N GLY A 618 -57.44 -19.55 5.14
CA GLY A 618 -58.84 -19.91 5.36
C GLY A 618 -59.77 -18.83 4.79
N ARG A 619 -60.93 -19.24 4.27
CA ARG A 619 -61.94 -18.33 3.71
C ARG A 619 -63.14 -18.24 4.64
N GLU A 620 -63.65 -17.03 4.86
CA GLU A 620 -64.90 -16.81 5.60
C GLU A 620 -66.13 -16.90 4.66
N PRO A 621 -67.28 -17.45 5.10
CA PRO A 621 -67.53 -18.04 6.43
C PRO A 621 -66.99 -19.48 6.58
N ARG A 622 -66.68 -20.19 5.47
CA ARG A 622 -66.02 -21.51 5.44
C ARG A 622 -65.28 -21.69 4.10
N GLY A 623 -64.22 -22.50 4.08
CA GLY A 623 -63.47 -22.89 2.87
C GLY A 623 -61.98 -22.54 2.91
N THR A 624 -61.28 -22.79 1.80
CA THR A 624 -59.85 -22.46 1.61
C THR A 624 -59.67 -21.51 0.43
N LEU A 625 -58.67 -20.63 0.51
CA LEU A 625 -58.19 -19.81 -0.59
C LEU A 625 -56.69 -20.08 -0.79
N ILE A 626 -56.33 -20.53 -1.98
CA ILE A 626 -54.95 -20.64 -2.44
C ILE A 626 -54.71 -19.51 -3.44
N ARG A 627 -53.77 -18.62 -3.15
CA ARG A 627 -53.36 -17.53 -4.04
C ARG A 627 -51.91 -17.72 -4.44
N VAL A 628 -51.66 -17.84 -5.73
CA VAL A 628 -50.32 -18.00 -6.31
C VAL A 628 -50.01 -16.85 -7.25
N ARG A 629 -48.81 -16.29 -7.11
CA ARG A 629 -48.30 -15.21 -7.97
C ARG A 629 -47.00 -15.66 -8.63
N LEU A 630 -47.04 -15.90 -9.93
CA LEU A 630 -45.88 -16.31 -10.73
C LEU A 630 -45.39 -15.15 -11.59
N PRO A 631 -44.14 -14.68 -11.43
CA PRO A 631 -43.61 -13.62 -12.28
C PRO A 631 -43.50 -14.11 -13.73
N CYS A 632 -44.07 -13.35 -14.65
CA CYS A 632 -44.02 -13.66 -16.07
C CYS A 632 -43.61 -12.40 -16.84
N ARG A 633 -42.36 -12.37 -17.32
CA ARG A 633 -42.01 -11.43 -18.40
C ARG A 633 -42.61 -11.99 -19.70
N PRO A 634 -43.39 -11.21 -20.46
CA PRO A 634 -43.89 -11.67 -21.74
C PRO A 634 -42.71 -12.05 -22.64
N VAL A 635 -42.79 -13.21 -23.28
CA VAL A 635 -41.80 -13.63 -24.28
C VAL A 635 -41.96 -12.69 -25.49
N PRO A 636 -40.91 -11.98 -25.94
CA PRO A 636 -40.99 -11.20 -27.17
C PRO A 636 -41.41 -12.11 -28.32
N GLU A 637 -42.38 -11.67 -29.12
CA GLU A 637 -42.84 -12.38 -30.31
C GLU A 637 -41.62 -12.66 -31.20
N ALA A 638 -41.30 -13.93 -31.42
CA ALA A 638 -40.17 -14.29 -32.27
C ALA A 638 -40.45 -13.77 -33.69
N PRO A 639 -39.50 -13.08 -34.35
CA PRO A 639 -39.68 -12.69 -35.73
C PRO A 639 -39.92 -13.96 -36.58
N PRO A 640 -40.80 -13.88 -37.60
CA PRO A 640 -41.14 -15.05 -38.40
C PRO A 640 -39.86 -15.66 -38.98
N THR A 641 -39.61 -16.92 -38.66
CA THR A 641 -38.52 -17.71 -39.22
C THR A 641 -38.66 -17.67 -40.74
N PRO A 642 -37.65 -17.22 -41.51
CA PRO A 642 -37.72 -17.31 -42.96
C PRO A 642 -37.78 -18.79 -43.33
N THR A 643 -38.88 -19.19 -43.96
CA THR A 643 -39.02 -20.47 -44.63
C THR A 643 -37.94 -20.57 -45.70
N GLY A 644 -36.82 -21.21 -45.36
CA GLY A 644 -35.76 -21.53 -46.30
C GLY A 644 -36.27 -22.54 -47.31
N ALA A 645 -36.56 -22.06 -48.52
CA ALA A 645 -36.58 -22.91 -49.70
C ALA A 645 -35.17 -23.50 -49.87
N LEU A 646 -35.08 -24.83 -49.75
CA LEU A 646 -33.93 -25.59 -50.20
C LEU A 646 -33.84 -25.46 -51.73
N THR A 647 -33.04 -24.52 -52.24
CA THR A 647 -32.44 -24.64 -53.57
C THR A 647 -30.94 -24.81 -53.44
N SER A 648 -30.53 -26.06 -53.67
CA SER A 648 -29.22 -26.52 -54.13
C SER A 648 -28.34 -25.42 -54.72
N THR A 649 -27.18 -25.16 -54.10
CA THR A 649 -25.98 -24.67 -54.79
C THR A 649 -24.75 -25.21 -54.06
N VAL A 650 -24.28 -26.36 -54.52
CA VAL A 650 -22.91 -26.83 -54.32
C VAL A 650 -22.09 -26.22 -55.46
N ASP A 651 -21.29 -25.20 -55.16
CA ASP A 651 -19.95 -24.94 -55.73
C ASP A 651 -19.55 -23.47 -55.50
N ALA A 652 -18.59 -23.24 -54.60
CA ALA A 652 -17.57 -22.19 -54.75
C ALA A 652 -16.43 -22.42 -53.73
N PRO A 653 -15.15 -22.17 -54.09
CA PRO A 653 -14.00 -22.64 -53.33
C PRO A 653 -13.53 -21.66 -52.23
N VAL A 654 -12.86 -22.24 -51.24
CA VAL A 654 -12.20 -21.60 -50.09
C VAL A 654 -11.04 -20.70 -50.55
N PRO A 655 -10.89 -19.45 -50.05
CA PRO A 655 -9.73 -18.61 -50.36
C PRO A 655 -8.49 -19.01 -49.53
N PRO A 656 -7.27 -18.90 -50.07
CA PRO A 656 -6.03 -19.28 -49.37
C PRO A 656 -5.56 -18.20 -48.37
N PRO A 657 -4.68 -18.58 -47.40
CA PRO A 657 -4.20 -17.69 -46.34
C PRO A 657 -3.14 -16.68 -46.85
N PRO A 658 -2.91 -15.56 -46.13
CA PRO A 658 -2.07 -14.46 -46.60
C PRO A 658 -0.57 -14.78 -46.48
N GLU A 659 0.18 -14.43 -47.53
CA GLU A 659 1.64 -14.54 -47.61
C GLU A 659 2.35 -13.50 -46.73
N ALA A 660 3.47 -13.94 -46.15
CA ALA A 660 4.37 -13.14 -45.34
C ALA A 660 5.22 -12.20 -46.22
N ASP A 661 5.20 -10.92 -45.87
CA ASP A 661 5.98 -9.86 -46.50
C ASP A 661 7.48 -10.01 -46.13
N THR A 662 8.27 -10.43 -47.12
CA THR A 662 9.73 -10.31 -47.10
C THR A 662 10.18 -9.46 -48.28
N GLY A 663 10.56 -8.20 -48.03
CA GLY A 663 11.27 -7.40 -49.01
C GLY A 663 11.65 -6.01 -48.53
N GLY A 664 12.95 -5.77 -48.34
CA GLY A 664 13.47 -4.41 -48.20
C GLY A 664 14.91 -4.34 -47.68
N ARG A 665 15.89 -4.41 -48.59
CA ARG A 665 17.33 -4.17 -48.35
C ARG A 665 17.78 -3.04 -49.28
N ALA A 666 18.60 -2.12 -48.74
CA ALA A 666 19.39 -1.06 -49.40
C ALA A 666 18.55 0.05 -50.09
N ASP A 667 18.72 1.34 -49.78
CA ASP A 667 19.94 2.16 -49.81
C ASP A 667 20.07 3.16 -48.64
#